data_AF-A0A975BCN2-F1
#
_entry.id   AF-A0A975BCN2-F1
#
_cell.length_a   1.000
_cell.length_b   1.000
_cell.length_c   1.000
_cell.angle_alpha   90.00
_cell.angle_beta   90.00
_cell.angle_gamma   90.00
#
_symmetry.space_group_name_H-M   'P 1'
#
loop_
_entity.id
_entity.type
_entity.pdbx_description
1 polymer ?
#
loop_
_entity_poly.entity_id
_entity_poly.type
_entity_poly.pdbx_seq_one_letter_code
_entity_poly.pdbx_strand_id
1 'polypeptide(L)'
;MLTLANNHFTSLGPEIGKFKNLQQLHIQNNELSSLPPEIGELKNLRQLHIQNNRLDSLPSELSNLKNLQIFNATKNYFKIVPSIIYEMQSLLQLHLSNNQLERIDREIGNLINLTHLSLNNNKLLYIPQEIGKLTNLGLLNLSHNNIKRLPVDILNLTQLTQLLLTDNKIPLPKKSKKNTPEQLISCILEKQPKLMPTNKADIFINVSMENLINEYGNKLNQALNDRGIECEYIDEIEDIDVGTTVVFIIIPFDISNKAELIFPIISKCNSMQKKIHIFLHSRHHATGNVMNLENMETIIQLRKKLKTDYAEKINYYDSLKNLTSLIYEGVKKQSPVFKIQSLKLTNIGHYSNITIDMNRPITFFEGENGTGKTTILRALALGIIGSNHNKIDNNKIKSLLAVNQLDLENNIKVKSGKIELHYTVDGIRYCNTIEINSIDQGRDIEIKNKGDFYIISEKYNLKPLLIGFPQVRNEVDTKIVRELSTDYIDDLIPLINNSNCNRFQSFITWIANLDDTAIKKEKKYPDKLPEERKIINEIFKIISNIIGYDMHLKIVRQSNPPDVWVSTKHVPNGISLNFISQGFKDIMRLIGYFTLRLSQTYAHSIKFTEENSVVIVDGIDSYLHPKWQANLLHVFQKFFPNTQFIISCHTSFPSSSLDTESINLLRFDDS
;
A
#
# COMPACT_ATOMS: atom_id res chain seq x y z
N MET A 1 -19.99 3.93 -45.90
CA MET A 1 -20.25 2.69 -45.13
C MET A 1 -20.12 1.52 -46.10
N LEU A 2 -19.52 0.42 -45.67
CA LEU A 2 -19.40 -0.82 -46.45
C LEU A 2 -19.90 -1.98 -45.59
N THR A 3 -20.78 -2.82 -46.13
CA THR A 3 -21.28 -4.01 -45.47
C THR A 3 -21.02 -5.25 -46.32
N LEU A 4 -20.36 -6.22 -45.69
CA LEU A 4 -20.04 -7.56 -46.20
C LEU A 4 -20.59 -8.63 -45.24
N ALA A 5 -21.56 -8.25 -44.41
CA ALA A 5 -22.10 -9.09 -43.34
C ALA A 5 -22.99 -10.23 -43.87
N ASN A 6 -23.08 -11.32 -43.11
CA ASN A 6 -23.91 -12.49 -43.41
C ASN A 6 -23.51 -13.22 -44.72
N ASN A 7 -22.22 -13.50 -44.87
CA ASN A 7 -21.68 -14.27 -45.98
C ASN A 7 -20.83 -15.44 -45.43
N HIS A 8 -20.11 -16.11 -46.33
CA HIS A 8 -19.17 -17.20 -46.00
C HIS A 8 -17.71 -16.79 -46.29
N PHE A 9 -17.37 -15.51 -46.11
CA PHE A 9 -16.00 -15.06 -46.34
C PHE A 9 -15.06 -15.70 -45.32
N THR A 10 -14.04 -16.40 -45.81
CA THR A 10 -12.96 -16.98 -44.99
C THR A 10 -11.77 -16.03 -44.86
N SER A 11 -11.63 -15.08 -45.79
CA SER A 11 -10.61 -14.03 -45.76
C SER A 11 -11.09 -12.73 -46.42
N LEU A 12 -10.36 -11.64 -46.17
CA LEU A 12 -10.49 -10.38 -46.89
C LEU A 12 -9.18 -10.08 -47.62
N GLY A 13 -9.26 -9.61 -48.87
CA GLY A 13 -8.09 -9.21 -49.65
C GLY A 13 -7.50 -7.87 -49.19
N PRO A 14 -6.23 -7.59 -49.53
CA PRO A 14 -5.54 -6.34 -49.17
C PRO A 14 -6.21 -5.09 -49.77
N GLU A 15 -6.98 -5.28 -50.84
CA GLU A 15 -7.78 -4.27 -51.53
C GLU A 15 -8.72 -3.48 -50.61
N ILE A 16 -9.10 -4.03 -49.45
CA ILE A 16 -9.88 -3.31 -48.44
C ILE A 16 -9.20 -1.98 -48.02
N GLY A 17 -7.86 -1.93 -48.03
CA GLY A 17 -7.10 -0.72 -47.68
C GLY A 17 -7.32 0.46 -48.63
N LYS A 18 -7.83 0.22 -49.85
CA LYS A 18 -8.06 1.29 -50.84
C LYS A 18 -9.25 2.20 -50.49
N PHE A 19 -10.16 1.76 -49.62
CA PHE A 19 -11.35 2.55 -49.25
C PHE A 19 -11.04 3.64 -48.19
N LYS A 20 -10.13 4.57 -48.49
CA LYS A 20 -9.61 5.58 -47.52
C LYS A 20 -10.66 6.46 -46.85
N ASN A 21 -11.82 6.66 -47.49
CA ASN A 21 -12.93 7.48 -46.96
C ASN A 21 -13.93 6.67 -46.12
N LEU A 22 -13.68 5.37 -45.89
CA LEU A 22 -14.61 4.50 -45.19
C LEU A 22 -14.68 4.87 -43.71
N GLN A 23 -15.91 5.14 -43.24
CA GLN A 23 -16.17 5.46 -41.82
C GLN A 23 -16.79 4.30 -41.04
N GLN A 24 -17.44 3.36 -41.73
CA GLN A 24 -18.12 2.22 -41.10
C GLN A 24 -17.89 0.97 -41.95
N LEU A 25 -17.43 -0.10 -41.31
CA LEU A 25 -17.12 -1.38 -41.94
C LEU A 25 -17.79 -2.51 -41.17
N HIS A 26 -18.75 -3.18 -41.81
CA HIS A 26 -19.57 -4.25 -41.25
C HIS A 26 -19.22 -5.58 -41.91
N ILE A 27 -18.57 -6.48 -41.19
CA ILE A 27 -18.08 -7.79 -41.68
C ILE A 27 -18.53 -8.94 -40.77
N GLN A 28 -19.57 -8.70 -39.97
CA GLN A 28 -20.10 -9.69 -39.05
C GLN A 28 -20.75 -10.89 -39.74
N ASN A 29 -20.87 -12.01 -39.02
CA ASN A 29 -21.49 -13.24 -39.51
C ASN A 29 -20.80 -13.75 -40.79
N ASN A 30 -19.50 -14.05 -40.66
CA ASN A 30 -18.65 -14.65 -41.70
C ASN A 30 -17.77 -15.74 -41.05
N GLU A 31 -16.78 -16.25 -41.79
CA GLU A 31 -15.88 -17.31 -41.34
C GLU A 31 -14.41 -16.85 -41.29
N LEU A 32 -14.19 -15.53 -41.07
CA LEU A 32 -12.85 -14.93 -41.10
C LEU A 32 -11.99 -15.48 -39.96
N SER A 33 -10.82 -16.02 -40.32
CA SER A 33 -9.79 -16.42 -39.35
C SER A 33 -8.77 -15.31 -39.06
N SER A 34 -8.66 -14.31 -39.93
CA SER A 34 -7.78 -13.15 -39.75
C SER A 34 -8.32 -11.91 -40.46
N LEU A 35 -7.77 -10.75 -40.13
CA LEU A 35 -7.96 -9.49 -40.87
C LEU A 35 -6.65 -9.13 -41.60
N PRO A 36 -6.73 -8.60 -42.84
CA PRO A 36 -5.55 -8.17 -43.57
C PRO A 36 -4.90 -6.94 -42.90
N PRO A 37 -3.56 -6.83 -42.85
CA PRO A 37 -2.85 -5.66 -42.33
C PRO A 37 -3.35 -4.32 -42.90
N GLU A 38 -3.77 -4.32 -44.16
CA GLU A 38 -4.27 -3.16 -44.89
C GLU A 38 -5.55 -2.55 -44.31
N ILE A 39 -6.23 -3.25 -43.39
CA ILE A 39 -7.33 -2.66 -42.62
C ILE A 39 -6.85 -1.44 -41.82
N GLY A 40 -5.58 -1.41 -41.40
CA GLY A 40 -4.95 -0.28 -40.72
C GLY A 40 -4.83 0.98 -41.58
N GLU A 41 -5.01 0.87 -42.90
CA GLU A 41 -4.97 2.02 -43.79
C GLU A 41 -6.28 2.84 -43.81
N LEU A 42 -7.36 2.31 -43.20
CA LEU A 42 -8.67 2.94 -43.12
C LEU A 42 -8.72 4.04 -42.06
N LYS A 43 -7.84 5.05 -42.15
CA LYS A 43 -7.62 6.08 -41.13
C LYS A 43 -8.89 6.86 -40.70
N ASN A 44 -9.92 6.89 -41.55
CA ASN A 44 -11.21 7.55 -41.29
C ASN A 44 -12.26 6.64 -40.63
N LEU A 45 -11.93 5.38 -40.38
CA LEU A 45 -12.87 4.40 -39.83
C LEU A 45 -13.24 4.77 -38.39
N ARG A 46 -14.55 4.84 -38.14
CA ARG A 46 -15.15 5.14 -36.83
C ARG A 46 -15.83 3.93 -36.22
N GLN A 47 -16.34 3.01 -37.04
CA GLN A 47 -17.03 1.81 -36.57
C GLN A 47 -16.54 0.57 -37.32
N LEU A 48 -16.14 -0.45 -36.57
CA LEU A 48 -15.70 -1.74 -37.09
C LEU A 48 -16.45 -2.87 -36.38
N HIS A 49 -17.26 -3.58 -37.16
CA HIS A 49 -18.11 -4.67 -36.71
C HIS A 49 -17.63 -5.99 -37.32
N ILE A 50 -17.08 -6.87 -36.50
CA ILE A 50 -16.49 -8.16 -36.89
C ILE A 50 -17.05 -9.33 -36.07
N GLN A 51 -18.20 -9.13 -35.41
CA GLN A 51 -18.80 -10.15 -34.56
C GLN A 51 -19.21 -11.42 -35.33
N ASN A 52 -19.25 -12.57 -34.66
CA ASN A 52 -19.53 -13.88 -35.29
C ASN A 52 -18.57 -14.19 -36.45
N ASN A 53 -17.29 -14.31 -36.11
CA ASN A 53 -16.22 -14.78 -37.00
C ASN A 53 -15.35 -15.80 -36.23
N ARG A 54 -14.20 -16.18 -36.79
CA ARG A 54 -13.27 -17.15 -36.20
C ARG A 54 -11.94 -16.50 -35.78
N LEU A 55 -11.96 -15.22 -35.41
CA LEU A 55 -10.74 -14.47 -35.08
C LEU A 55 -10.21 -14.84 -33.69
N ASP A 56 -8.91 -15.03 -33.58
CA ASP A 56 -8.20 -15.21 -32.30
C ASP A 56 -7.12 -14.14 -32.06
N SER A 57 -6.83 -13.34 -33.09
CA SER A 57 -5.79 -12.31 -33.14
C SER A 57 -6.20 -11.15 -34.06
N LEU A 58 -5.48 -10.04 -33.99
CA LEU A 58 -5.69 -8.86 -34.82
C LEU A 58 -4.34 -8.39 -35.39
N PRO A 59 -4.30 -7.83 -36.62
CA PRO A 59 -3.07 -7.27 -37.18
C PRO A 59 -2.60 -6.05 -36.38
N SER A 60 -1.28 -5.89 -36.22
CA SER A 60 -0.66 -4.78 -35.51
C SER A 60 -0.98 -3.41 -36.12
N GLU A 61 -1.29 -3.38 -37.41
CA GLU A 61 -1.63 -2.18 -38.16
C GLU A 61 -2.97 -1.59 -37.73
N LEU A 62 -3.79 -2.34 -36.98
CA LEU A 62 -5.06 -1.83 -36.42
C LEU A 62 -4.84 -0.65 -35.46
N SER A 63 -3.64 -0.52 -34.85
CA SER A 63 -3.24 0.67 -34.07
C SER A 63 -3.36 1.98 -34.86
N ASN A 64 -3.27 1.92 -36.19
CA ASN A 64 -3.33 3.11 -37.05
C ASN A 64 -4.73 3.72 -37.13
N LEU A 65 -5.76 3.00 -36.67
CA LEU A 65 -7.16 3.46 -36.68
C LEU A 65 -7.43 4.42 -35.51
N LYS A 66 -6.73 5.56 -35.50
CA LYS A 66 -6.80 6.57 -34.43
C LYS A 66 -8.18 7.23 -34.26
N ASN A 67 -9.09 7.06 -35.22
CA ASN A 67 -10.46 7.60 -35.18
C ASN A 67 -11.54 6.57 -34.81
N LEU A 68 -11.16 5.32 -34.48
CA LEU A 68 -12.14 4.27 -34.22
C LEU A 68 -12.84 4.50 -32.87
N GLN A 69 -14.17 4.61 -32.92
CA GLN A 69 -15.01 4.88 -31.75
C GLN A 69 -15.76 3.63 -31.28
N ILE A 70 -16.17 2.76 -32.21
CA ILE A 70 -16.91 1.54 -31.90
C ILE A 70 -16.16 0.35 -32.48
N PHE A 71 -15.79 -0.58 -31.61
CA PHE A 71 -15.21 -1.86 -31.99
C PHE A 71 -16.03 -3.02 -31.42
N ASN A 72 -16.62 -3.82 -32.31
CA ASN A 72 -17.41 -4.98 -31.92
C ASN A 72 -16.80 -6.27 -32.47
N ALA A 73 -16.21 -7.05 -31.57
CA ALA A 73 -15.59 -8.34 -31.82
C ALA A 73 -16.27 -9.47 -31.00
N THR A 74 -17.55 -9.30 -30.71
CA THR A 74 -18.39 -10.29 -30.01
C THR A 74 -18.41 -11.63 -30.75
N LYS A 75 -18.47 -12.77 -30.04
CA LYS A 75 -18.56 -14.12 -30.66
C LYS A 75 -17.41 -14.41 -31.63
N ASN A 76 -16.19 -14.41 -31.09
CA ASN A 76 -14.95 -14.83 -31.75
C ASN A 76 -14.20 -15.81 -30.81
N TYR A 77 -12.91 -16.06 -31.05
CA TYR A 77 -12.09 -17.01 -30.28
C TYR A 77 -10.95 -16.34 -29.49
N PHE A 78 -11.07 -15.05 -29.17
CA PHE A 78 -10.04 -14.35 -28.39
C PHE A 78 -9.89 -14.96 -26.99
N LYS A 79 -8.66 -15.42 -26.66
CA LYS A 79 -8.30 -15.91 -25.31
C LYS A 79 -7.77 -14.81 -24.38
N ILE A 80 -7.20 -13.77 -24.98
CA ILE A 80 -6.76 -12.53 -24.34
C ILE A 80 -7.26 -11.35 -25.17
N VAL A 81 -7.36 -10.18 -24.55
CA VAL A 81 -7.60 -8.93 -25.29
C VAL A 81 -6.31 -8.60 -26.04
N PRO A 82 -6.30 -8.53 -27.39
CA PRO A 82 -5.10 -8.19 -28.14
C PRO A 82 -4.52 -6.84 -27.68
N SER A 83 -3.21 -6.76 -27.43
CA SER A 83 -2.55 -5.58 -26.86
C SER A 83 -2.84 -4.30 -27.66
N ILE A 84 -3.01 -4.45 -28.97
CA ILE A 84 -3.33 -3.38 -29.90
C ILE A 84 -4.59 -2.59 -29.53
N ILE A 85 -5.58 -3.23 -28.92
CA ILE A 85 -6.82 -2.59 -28.50
C ILE A 85 -6.54 -1.51 -27.46
N TYR A 86 -5.56 -1.72 -26.57
CA TYR A 86 -5.22 -0.77 -25.51
C TYR A 86 -4.57 0.52 -26.01
N GLU A 87 -4.09 0.54 -27.26
CA GLU A 87 -3.52 1.72 -27.91
C GLU A 87 -4.59 2.61 -28.58
N MET A 88 -5.83 2.13 -28.65
CA MET A 88 -6.94 2.78 -29.38
C MET A 88 -7.72 3.73 -28.46
N GLN A 89 -7.06 4.80 -28.01
CA GLN A 89 -7.60 5.75 -27.01
C GLN A 89 -8.88 6.50 -27.43
N SER A 90 -9.24 6.47 -28.72
CA SER A 90 -10.48 7.08 -29.24
C SER A 90 -11.72 6.20 -29.09
N LEU A 91 -11.57 4.95 -28.63
CA LEU A 91 -12.69 4.04 -28.42
C LEU A 91 -13.67 4.58 -27.38
N LEU A 92 -14.94 4.60 -27.76
CA LEU A 92 -16.09 4.90 -26.92
C LEU A 92 -16.85 3.63 -26.54
N GLN A 93 -16.87 2.62 -27.41
CA GLN A 93 -17.57 1.36 -27.18
C GLN A 93 -16.70 0.17 -27.60
N LEU A 94 -16.51 -0.76 -26.67
CA LEU A 94 -15.76 -1.99 -26.87
C LEU A 94 -16.63 -3.20 -26.50
N HIS A 95 -16.90 -4.06 -27.49
CA HIS A 95 -17.68 -5.28 -27.30
C HIS A 95 -16.84 -6.52 -27.60
N LEU A 96 -16.60 -7.31 -26.57
CA LEU A 96 -15.81 -8.54 -26.58
C LEU A 96 -16.58 -9.73 -25.97
N SER A 97 -17.90 -9.63 -25.92
CA SER A 97 -18.76 -10.66 -25.34
C SER A 97 -18.68 -12.00 -26.08
N ASN A 98 -18.93 -13.12 -25.41
CA ASN A 98 -18.93 -14.47 -25.99
C ASN A 98 -17.59 -14.82 -26.69
N ASN A 99 -16.48 -14.54 -26.01
CA ASN A 99 -15.15 -14.98 -26.44
C ASN A 99 -14.64 -16.03 -25.43
N GLN A 100 -13.32 -16.26 -25.40
CA GLN A 100 -12.68 -17.14 -24.44
C GLN A 100 -11.72 -16.37 -23.52
N LEU A 101 -12.01 -15.09 -23.26
CA LEU A 101 -11.10 -14.21 -22.52
C LEU A 101 -10.87 -14.73 -21.10
N GLU A 102 -9.62 -15.03 -20.76
CA GLU A 102 -9.22 -15.50 -19.43
C GLU A 102 -8.78 -14.34 -18.52
N ARG A 103 -8.22 -13.27 -19.11
CA ARG A 103 -7.75 -12.09 -18.39
C ARG A 103 -7.96 -10.78 -19.17
N ILE A 104 -7.87 -9.68 -18.43
CA ILE A 104 -7.76 -8.31 -18.93
C ILE A 104 -6.50 -7.70 -18.32
N ASP A 105 -5.72 -7.00 -19.14
CA ASP A 105 -4.44 -6.43 -18.73
C ASP A 105 -4.64 -5.00 -18.21
N ARG A 106 -3.69 -4.51 -17.40
CA ARG A 106 -3.75 -3.18 -16.77
C ARG A 106 -3.88 -2.04 -17.78
N GLU A 107 -3.40 -2.27 -18.99
CA GLU A 107 -3.44 -1.34 -20.12
C GLU A 107 -4.88 -1.03 -20.56
N ILE A 108 -5.90 -1.76 -20.08
CA ILE A 108 -7.31 -1.37 -20.23
C ILE A 108 -7.56 0.06 -19.72
N GLY A 109 -6.82 0.50 -18.70
CA GLY A 109 -6.90 1.85 -18.15
C GLY A 109 -6.46 2.96 -19.11
N ASN A 110 -5.87 2.63 -20.27
CA ASN A 110 -5.52 3.59 -21.31
C ASN A 110 -6.76 4.06 -22.10
N LEU A 111 -7.86 3.29 -22.06
CA LEU A 111 -9.06 3.55 -22.86
C LEU A 111 -10.01 4.55 -22.16
N ILE A 112 -9.47 5.66 -21.66
CA ILE A 112 -10.13 6.64 -20.79
C ILE A 112 -11.45 7.23 -21.33
N ASN A 113 -11.67 7.15 -22.66
CA ASN A 113 -12.88 7.64 -23.33
C ASN A 113 -14.00 6.60 -23.42
N LEU A 114 -13.79 5.36 -22.95
CA LEU A 114 -14.81 4.32 -23.01
C LEU A 114 -16.05 4.69 -22.21
N THR A 115 -17.19 4.53 -22.86
CA THR A 115 -18.53 4.71 -22.29
C THR A 115 -19.25 3.37 -22.13
N HIS A 116 -18.94 2.38 -22.97
CA HIS A 116 -19.54 1.05 -22.95
C HIS A 116 -18.48 -0.04 -23.08
N LEU A 117 -18.46 -0.97 -22.12
CA LEU A 117 -17.59 -2.13 -22.13
C LEU A 117 -18.39 -3.41 -21.89
N SER A 118 -18.40 -4.29 -22.89
CA SER A 118 -19.11 -5.58 -22.81
C SER A 118 -18.14 -6.75 -22.87
N LEU A 119 -18.10 -7.54 -21.81
CA LEU A 119 -17.18 -8.66 -21.58
C LEU A 119 -17.91 -9.92 -21.11
N ASN A 120 -19.24 -9.96 -21.22
CA ASN A 120 -20.04 -11.08 -20.76
C ASN A 120 -19.80 -12.36 -21.56
N ASN A 121 -20.08 -13.52 -20.94
CA ASN A 121 -19.83 -14.85 -21.53
C ASN A 121 -18.35 -15.01 -21.92
N ASN A 122 -17.47 -14.91 -20.93
CA ASN A 122 -16.03 -15.16 -21.06
C ASN A 122 -15.57 -16.05 -19.89
N LYS A 123 -14.25 -16.17 -19.67
CA LYS A 123 -13.65 -17.00 -18.62
C LYS A 123 -12.91 -16.16 -17.55
N LEU A 124 -13.24 -14.88 -17.42
CA LEU A 124 -12.51 -13.94 -16.56
C LEU A 124 -12.58 -14.34 -15.09
N LEU A 125 -11.43 -14.30 -14.41
CA LEU A 125 -11.31 -14.60 -12.96
C LEU A 125 -11.29 -13.35 -12.07
N TYR A 126 -10.89 -12.21 -12.61
CA TYR A 126 -10.80 -10.91 -11.94
C TYR A 126 -10.86 -9.77 -12.98
N ILE A 127 -10.90 -8.54 -12.48
CA ILE A 127 -10.82 -7.30 -13.26
C ILE A 127 -9.67 -6.45 -12.68
N PRO A 128 -8.79 -5.86 -13.52
CA PRO A 128 -7.72 -4.96 -13.07
C PRO A 128 -8.24 -3.75 -12.31
N GLN A 129 -7.48 -3.27 -11.32
CA GLN A 129 -7.73 -1.99 -10.65
C GLN A 129 -7.79 -0.82 -11.65
N GLU A 130 -7.04 -0.89 -12.75
CA GLU A 130 -7.01 0.14 -13.78
C GLU A 130 -8.35 0.32 -14.51
N ILE A 131 -9.33 -0.58 -14.30
CA ILE A 131 -10.71 -0.34 -14.72
C ILE A 131 -11.25 0.97 -14.14
N GLY A 132 -10.83 1.37 -12.94
CA GLY A 132 -11.24 2.61 -12.29
C GLY A 132 -10.78 3.89 -13.02
N LYS A 133 -9.86 3.80 -13.98
CA LYS A 133 -9.47 4.92 -14.83
C LYS A 133 -10.51 5.26 -15.91
N LEU A 134 -11.45 4.36 -16.18
CA LEU A 134 -12.50 4.54 -17.19
C LEU A 134 -13.65 5.42 -16.66
N THR A 135 -13.36 6.62 -16.20
CA THR A 135 -14.31 7.48 -15.47
C THR A 135 -15.55 7.89 -16.29
N ASN A 136 -15.49 7.77 -17.61
CA ASN A 136 -16.61 8.01 -18.53
C ASN A 136 -17.51 6.78 -18.76
N LEU A 137 -17.23 5.65 -18.11
CA LEU A 137 -17.93 4.39 -18.37
C LEU A 137 -19.36 4.41 -17.80
N GLY A 138 -20.34 4.38 -18.70
CA GLY A 138 -21.77 4.34 -18.38
C GLY A 138 -22.35 2.93 -18.27
N LEU A 139 -21.78 1.96 -19.00
CA LEU A 139 -22.21 0.56 -19.00
C LEU A 139 -21.00 -0.39 -18.90
N LEU A 140 -21.04 -1.27 -17.90
CA LEU A 140 -20.09 -2.36 -17.71
C LEU A 140 -20.83 -3.70 -17.59
N ASN A 141 -20.66 -4.58 -18.58
CA ASN A 141 -21.23 -5.92 -18.55
C ASN A 141 -20.16 -7.00 -18.36
N LEU A 142 -20.19 -7.64 -17.19
CA LEU A 142 -19.29 -8.71 -16.75
C LEU A 142 -20.01 -10.03 -16.47
N SER A 143 -21.30 -10.13 -16.82
CA SER A 143 -22.12 -11.32 -16.55
C SER A 143 -21.55 -12.60 -17.18
N HIS A 144 -21.85 -13.76 -16.61
CA HIS A 144 -21.38 -15.06 -17.09
C HIS A 144 -19.86 -15.13 -17.23
N ASN A 145 -19.17 -14.94 -16.11
CA ASN A 145 -17.72 -15.08 -15.97
C ASN A 145 -17.41 -15.86 -14.68
N ASN A 146 -16.13 -16.00 -14.33
CA ASN A 146 -15.69 -16.69 -13.11
C ASN A 146 -15.15 -15.71 -12.04
N ILE A 147 -15.58 -14.45 -12.08
CA ILE A 147 -15.03 -13.40 -11.23
C ILE A 147 -15.39 -13.70 -9.77
N LYS A 148 -14.41 -13.67 -8.88
CA LYS A 148 -14.61 -13.87 -7.43
C LYS A 148 -14.68 -12.54 -6.66
N ARG A 149 -13.99 -11.51 -7.17
CA ARG A 149 -13.81 -10.22 -6.49
C ARG A 149 -13.84 -9.04 -7.46
N LEU A 150 -14.12 -7.86 -6.93
CA LEU A 150 -14.04 -6.59 -7.66
C LEU A 150 -12.92 -5.74 -7.05
N PRO A 151 -12.10 -5.04 -7.85
CA PRO A 151 -11.15 -4.08 -7.31
C PRO A 151 -11.90 -2.88 -6.70
N VAL A 152 -11.30 -2.24 -5.69
CA VAL A 152 -11.91 -1.06 -5.03
C VAL A 152 -12.07 0.12 -5.99
N ASP A 153 -11.15 0.27 -6.93
CA ASP A 153 -11.10 1.32 -7.95
C ASP A 153 -12.33 1.35 -8.86
N ILE A 154 -13.12 0.28 -8.90
CA ILE A 154 -14.40 0.27 -9.62
C ILE A 154 -15.39 1.33 -9.06
N LEU A 155 -15.19 1.82 -7.83
CA LEU A 155 -15.92 2.95 -7.25
C LEU A 155 -15.64 4.28 -7.98
N ASN A 156 -14.51 4.40 -8.69
CA ASN A 156 -14.18 5.60 -9.45
C ASN A 156 -15.05 5.76 -10.72
N LEU A 157 -15.81 4.73 -11.09
CA LEU A 157 -16.75 4.74 -12.22
C LEU A 157 -18.03 5.51 -11.86
N THR A 158 -17.90 6.80 -11.56
CA THR A 158 -19.00 7.65 -11.06
C THR A 158 -20.11 7.88 -12.09
N GLN A 159 -19.83 7.69 -13.38
CA GLN A 159 -20.82 7.77 -14.46
C GLN A 159 -21.55 6.45 -14.73
N LEU A 160 -21.26 5.38 -13.97
CA LEU A 160 -21.79 4.05 -14.24
C LEU A 160 -23.30 3.98 -13.95
N THR A 161 -24.08 3.81 -15.01
CA THR A 161 -25.55 3.68 -14.93
C THR A 161 -25.99 2.22 -14.92
N GLN A 162 -25.21 1.33 -15.53
CA GLN A 162 -25.52 -0.10 -15.64
C GLN A 162 -24.29 -0.95 -15.34
N LEU A 163 -24.44 -1.84 -14.34
CA LEU A 163 -23.44 -2.85 -13.97
C LEU A 163 -24.10 -4.22 -13.93
N LEU A 164 -23.65 -5.11 -14.81
CA LEU A 164 -24.19 -6.47 -14.92
C LEU A 164 -23.13 -7.48 -14.44
N LEU A 165 -23.44 -8.19 -13.36
CA LEU A 165 -22.53 -9.12 -12.67
C LEU A 165 -23.13 -10.52 -12.47
N THR A 166 -24.31 -10.80 -13.04
CA THR A 166 -24.99 -12.09 -12.88
C THR A 166 -24.10 -13.26 -13.32
N ASP A 167 -24.27 -14.41 -12.70
CA ASP A 167 -23.52 -15.63 -13.05
C ASP A 167 -21.99 -15.44 -12.98
N ASN A 168 -21.55 -14.91 -11.83
CA ASN A 168 -20.15 -14.87 -11.39
C ASN A 168 -20.03 -15.58 -10.02
N LYS A 169 -18.80 -15.65 -9.49
CA LYS A 169 -18.47 -16.20 -8.16
C LYS A 169 -18.35 -15.11 -7.08
N ILE A 170 -18.88 -13.91 -7.33
CA ILE A 170 -18.91 -12.78 -6.38
C ILE A 170 -20.07 -12.97 -5.38
N PRO A 171 -19.91 -12.64 -4.09
CA PRO A 171 -21.00 -12.64 -3.12
C PRO A 171 -22.02 -11.53 -3.43
N LEU A 172 -23.04 -11.84 -4.23
CA LEU A 172 -24.11 -10.90 -4.55
C LEU A 172 -25.11 -10.76 -3.38
N PRO A 173 -25.62 -9.56 -3.09
CA PRO A 173 -26.69 -9.39 -2.11
C PRO A 173 -27.94 -10.18 -2.52
N LYS A 174 -28.63 -10.80 -1.55
CA LYS A 174 -29.89 -11.51 -1.79
C LYS A 174 -30.90 -10.53 -2.42
N LYS A 175 -31.47 -10.91 -3.57
CA LYS A 175 -32.37 -10.11 -4.42
C LYS A 175 -33.45 -9.40 -3.59
N SER A 176 -33.25 -8.12 -3.26
CA SER A 176 -34.31 -7.24 -2.75
C SER A 176 -33.86 -5.77 -2.75
N LYS A 177 -33.89 -5.14 -3.93
CA LYS A 177 -34.08 -3.69 -4.24
C LYS A 177 -33.35 -3.31 -5.54
N LYS A 178 -33.90 -2.35 -6.27
CA LYS A 178 -33.24 -1.67 -7.40
C LYS A 178 -32.05 -0.87 -6.84
N ASN A 179 -30.92 -1.53 -6.62
CA ASN A 179 -29.71 -0.86 -6.15
C ASN A 179 -29.05 -0.14 -7.32
N THR A 180 -28.57 1.09 -7.10
CA THR A 180 -27.69 1.75 -8.07
C THR A 180 -26.39 0.94 -8.22
N PRO A 181 -25.65 1.05 -9.34
CA PRO A 181 -24.35 0.39 -9.49
C PRO A 181 -23.41 0.69 -8.32
N GLU A 182 -23.36 1.93 -7.84
CA GLU A 182 -22.57 2.35 -6.69
C GLU A 182 -22.96 1.61 -5.39
N GLN A 183 -24.26 1.49 -5.10
CA GLN A 183 -24.75 0.74 -3.93
C GLN A 183 -24.43 -0.76 -4.04
N LEU A 184 -24.57 -1.32 -5.24
CA LEU A 184 -24.24 -2.72 -5.51
C LEU A 184 -22.73 -2.97 -5.31
N ILE A 185 -21.88 -2.13 -5.89
CA ILE A 185 -20.42 -2.19 -5.72
C ILE A 185 -20.06 -2.11 -4.25
N SER A 186 -20.59 -1.12 -3.52
CA SER A 186 -20.29 -0.91 -2.10
C SER A 186 -20.65 -2.14 -1.27
N CYS A 187 -21.85 -2.71 -1.48
CA CYS A 187 -22.29 -3.92 -0.78
C CYS A 187 -21.42 -5.14 -1.11
N ILE A 188 -20.99 -5.27 -2.36
CA ILE A 188 -20.10 -6.35 -2.80
C ILE A 188 -18.73 -6.21 -2.13
N LEU A 189 -18.13 -5.02 -2.16
CA LEU A 189 -16.82 -4.76 -1.56
C LEU A 189 -16.83 -4.96 -0.03
N GLU A 190 -17.94 -4.65 0.64
CA GLU A 190 -18.11 -4.93 2.07
C GLU A 190 -18.15 -6.43 2.39
N LYS A 191 -18.78 -7.23 1.52
CA LYS A 191 -18.98 -8.67 1.72
C LYS A 191 -17.84 -9.54 1.19
N GLN A 192 -17.01 -9.01 0.30
CA GLN A 192 -15.87 -9.74 -0.21
C GLN A 192 -14.87 -10.00 0.92
N PRO A 193 -14.31 -11.22 1.03
CA PRO A 193 -13.27 -11.50 2.02
C PRO A 193 -12.09 -10.59 1.72
N LYS A 194 -11.73 -9.72 2.66
CA LYS A 194 -10.60 -8.83 2.51
C LYS A 194 -9.34 -9.66 2.71
N LEU A 195 -8.56 -9.88 1.64
CA LEU A 195 -7.22 -10.47 1.76
C LEU A 195 -6.28 -9.30 2.05
N MET A 196 -5.81 -9.19 3.28
CA MET A 196 -4.66 -8.35 3.60
C MET A 196 -3.41 -9.00 2.98
N PRO A 197 -2.49 -8.22 2.39
CA PRO A 197 -1.21 -8.75 1.92
C PRO A 197 -0.42 -9.36 3.09
N THR A 198 -0.15 -10.65 3.02
CA THR A 198 0.52 -11.44 4.09
C THR A 198 2.03 -11.30 4.03
N ASN A 199 2.70 -11.59 5.18
CA ASN A 199 4.08 -12.05 5.39
C ASN A 199 4.92 -12.70 4.30
N LYS A 200 4.16 -13.31 3.39
CA LYS A 200 4.58 -14.48 2.67
C LYS A 200 5.26 -14.04 1.40
N ALA A 201 6.50 -14.51 1.24
CA ALA A 201 7.17 -14.55 -0.03
C ALA A 201 6.88 -15.92 -0.63
N ASP A 202 6.09 -15.96 -1.71
CA ASP A 202 5.97 -17.17 -2.51
C ASP A 202 7.20 -17.24 -3.42
N ILE A 203 8.04 -18.25 -3.20
CA ILE A 203 9.35 -18.37 -3.83
C ILE A 203 9.37 -19.59 -4.74
N PHE A 204 9.61 -19.35 -6.01
CA PHE A 204 9.99 -20.40 -6.95
C PHE A 204 11.50 -20.40 -7.11
N ILE A 205 12.17 -21.51 -6.75
CA ILE A 205 13.61 -21.67 -6.89
C ILE A 205 13.93 -22.71 -7.98
N ASN A 206 14.67 -22.30 -9.01
CA ASN A 206 15.09 -23.17 -10.10
C ASN A 206 16.49 -23.80 -9.83
N VAL A 207 16.60 -24.76 -8.90
CA VAL A 207 17.88 -25.45 -8.54
C VAL A 207 17.84 -26.95 -8.87
N SER A 208 19.00 -27.56 -9.18
CA SER A 208 19.18 -28.89 -9.81
C SER A 208 19.42 -30.09 -8.89
N MET A 209 19.65 -29.91 -7.60
CA MET A 209 19.89 -31.00 -6.65
C MET A 209 19.08 -30.78 -5.38
N GLU A 210 18.32 -31.78 -4.93
CA GLU A 210 17.48 -31.73 -3.73
C GLU A 210 18.29 -31.29 -2.49
N ASN A 211 19.53 -31.76 -2.35
CA ASN A 211 20.44 -31.34 -1.28
C ASN A 211 20.89 -29.87 -1.39
N LEU A 212 21.05 -29.35 -2.62
CA LEU A 212 21.44 -27.96 -2.86
C LEU A 212 20.24 -27.01 -2.70
N ILE A 213 19.03 -27.45 -3.07
CA ILE A 213 17.76 -26.79 -2.72
C ILE A 213 17.63 -26.70 -1.21
N ASN A 214 17.85 -27.81 -0.50
CA ASN A 214 17.75 -27.83 0.96
C ASN A 214 18.79 -26.92 1.61
N GLU A 215 20.05 -26.93 1.17
CA GLU A 215 21.08 -26.06 1.75
C GLU A 215 20.86 -24.57 1.41
N TYR A 216 20.55 -24.26 0.15
CA TYR A 216 20.32 -22.88 -0.31
C TYR A 216 19.00 -22.32 0.24
N GLY A 217 17.94 -23.11 0.19
CA GLY A 217 16.61 -22.82 0.73
C GLY A 217 16.63 -22.66 2.24
N ASN A 218 17.33 -23.52 3.00
CA ASN A 218 17.46 -23.35 4.45
C ASN A 218 18.21 -22.08 4.84
N LYS A 219 19.31 -21.75 4.16
CA LYS A 219 20.05 -20.50 4.40
C LYS A 219 19.23 -19.28 4.01
N LEU A 220 18.46 -19.37 2.92
CA LEU A 220 17.56 -18.31 2.46
C LEU A 220 16.41 -18.10 3.45
N ASN A 221 15.72 -19.18 3.85
CA ASN A 221 14.66 -19.18 4.87
C ASN A 221 15.15 -18.59 6.17
N GLN A 222 16.31 -19.03 6.67
CA GLN A 222 16.88 -18.49 7.90
C GLN A 222 17.10 -16.98 7.77
N ALA A 223 17.74 -16.53 6.70
CA ALA A 223 18.02 -15.12 6.49
C ALA A 223 16.78 -14.25 6.23
N LEU A 224 15.70 -14.82 5.68
CA LEU A 224 14.41 -14.14 5.48
C LEU A 224 13.55 -14.15 6.75
N ASN A 225 13.56 -15.24 7.52
CA ASN A 225 12.93 -15.35 8.84
C ASN A 225 13.56 -14.38 9.84
N ASP A 226 14.89 -14.22 9.82
CA ASP A 226 15.60 -13.18 10.59
C ASP A 226 15.11 -11.77 10.26
N ARG A 227 14.48 -11.59 9.10
CA ARG A 227 13.86 -10.34 8.64
C ARG A 227 12.32 -10.33 8.76
N GLY A 228 11.73 -11.36 9.38
CA GLY A 228 10.28 -11.49 9.59
C GLY A 228 9.48 -11.84 8.33
N ILE A 229 10.11 -12.40 7.30
CA ILE A 229 9.45 -12.84 6.06
C ILE A 229 9.26 -14.36 6.12
N GLU A 230 8.01 -14.81 6.06
CA GLU A 230 7.68 -16.23 5.91
C GLU A 230 7.83 -16.62 4.43
N CYS A 231 8.46 -17.76 4.16
CA CYS A 231 8.68 -18.22 2.79
C CYS A 231 7.84 -19.46 2.52
N GLU A 232 7.08 -19.42 1.43
CA GLU A 232 6.32 -20.56 0.93
C GLU A 232 6.87 -20.93 -0.44
N TYR A 233 7.25 -22.19 -0.62
CA TYR A 233 7.92 -22.63 -1.84
C TYR A 233 6.88 -23.09 -2.86
N ILE A 234 6.98 -22.55 -4.07
CA ILE A 234 6.16 -22.98 -5.20
C ILE A 234 6.91 -24.14 -5.86
N ASP A 235 6.34 -25.33 -5.80
CA ASP A 235 6.89 -26.53 -6.45
C ASP A 235 6.12 -26.87 -7.73
N GLU A 236 4.82 -26.58 -7.76
CA GLU A 236 3.91 -26.78 -8.88
C GLU A 236 3.16 -25.48 -9.24
N ILE A 237 2.56 -25.43 -10.43
CA ILE A 237 1.81 -24.25 -10.87
C ILE A 237 0.62 -24.01 -9.94
N GLU A 238 0.01 -25.09 -9.45
CA GLU A 238 -1.18 -25.17 -8.60
C GLU A 238 -1.01 -24.44 -7.25
N ASP A 239 0.20 -24.38 -6.71
CA ASP A 239 0.52 -23.74 -5.42
C ASP A 239 0.26 -22.23 -5.43
N ILE A 240 0.26 -21.61 -6.62
CA ILE A 240 -0.05 -20.18 -6.78
C ILE A 240 -1.55 -19.97 -6.62
N ASP A 241 -1.95 -19.41 -5.49
CA ASP A 241 -3.34 -19.24 -5.12
C ASP A 241 -3.80 -17.76 -5.09
N VAL A 242 -5.03 -17.53 -4.61
CA VAL A 242 -5.60 -16.18 -4.57
C VAL A 242 -4.90 -15.30 -3.51
N GLY A 243 -4.34 -15.89 -2.45
CA GLY A 243 -3.61 -15.24 -1.37
C GLY A 243 -2.20 -14.77 -1.76
N THR A 244 -1.53 -15.46 -2.67
CA THR A 244 -0.21 -15.07 -3.21
C THR A 244 -0.24 -13.65 -3.78
N THR A 245 0.43 -12.66 -3.18
CA THR A 245 0.49 -11.29 -3.75
C THR A 245 1.67 -11.11 -4.68
N VAL A 246 2.76 -11.84 -4.42
CA VAL A 246 4.02 -11.77 -5.16
C VAL A 246 4.67 -13.11 -5.29
N VAL A 247 5.24 -13.34 -6.47
CA VAL A 247 6.08 -14.49 -6.74
C VAL A 247 7.50 -14.05 -7.03
N PHE A 248 8.44 -14.57 -6.27
CA PHE A 248 9.88 -14.40 -6.46
C PHE A 248 10.43 -15.60 -7.21
N ILE A 249 10.87 -15.38 -8.44
CA ILE A 249 11.46 -16.41 -9.30
C ILE A 249 12.97 -16.28 -9.17
N ILE A 250 13.60 -17.18 -8.41
CA ILE A 250 15.04 -17.19 -8.18
C ILE A 250 15.67 -18.16 -9.18
N ILE A 251 16.48 -17.61 -10.08
CA ILE A 251 17.24 -18.35 -11.08
C ILE A 251 18.72 -18.29 -10.68
N PRO A 252 19.20 -19.32 -9.97
CA PRO A 252 20.59 -19.43 -9.56
C PRO A 252 21.50 -19.64 -10.77
N PHE A 253 22.76 -19.89 -10.45
CA PHE A 253 23.79 -20.13 -11.45
C PHE A 253 23.56 -21.47 -12.21
N ASP A 254 23.13 -22.53 -11.52
CA ASP A 254 22.86 -23.86 -12.10
C ASP A 254 21.37 -24.10 -12.30
N ILE A 255 20.95 -24.40 -13.54
CA ILE A 255 19.53 -24.64 -13.87
C ILE A 255 19.21 -26.14 -13.85
N SER A 256 18.00 -26.46 -13.39
CA SER A 256 17.44 -27.81 -13.33
C SER A 256 16.37 -28.08 -14.37
N ASN A 257 15.87 -29.33 -14.36
CA ASN A 257 14.72 -29.81 -15.13
C ASN A 257 13.43 -28.98 -14.93
N LYS A 258 13.35 -28.07 -13.94
CA LYS A 258 12.18 -27.20 -13.71
C LYS A 258 12.17 -25.93 -14.58
N ALA A 259 13.13 -25.74 -15.50
CA ALA A 259 13.16 -24.59 -16.42
C ALA A 259 11.85 -24.43 -17.22
N GLU A 260 11.19 -25.54 -17.54
CA GLU A 260 9.90 -25.56 -18.25
C GLU A 260 8.76 -24.92 -17.45
N LEU A 261 8.85 -24.88 -16.11
CA LEU A 261 7.82 -24.31 -15.24
C LEU A 261 7.91 -22.78 -15.11
N ILE A 262 9.05 -22.16 -15.45
CA ILE A 262 9.25 -20.71 -15.30
C ILE A 262 8.22 -19.90 -16.09
N PHE A 263 8.06 -20.19 -17.39
CA PHE A 263 7.12 -19.43 -18.23
C PHE A 263 5.65 -19.71 -17.90
N PRO A 264 5.22 -20.97 -17.62
CA PRO A 264 3.89 -21.25 -17.09
C PRO A 264 3.59 -20.52 -15.77
N ILE A 265 4.52 -20.48 -14.82
CA ILE A 265 4.38 -19.73 -13.57
C ILE A 265 4.24 -18.23 -13.85
N ILE A 266 5.10 -17.66 -14.70
CA ILE A 266 5.00 -16.26 -15.11
C ILE A 266 3.63 -15.97 -15.76
N SER A 267 3.17 -16.87 -16.63
CA SER A 267 1.88 -16.76 -17.30
C SER A 267 0.72 -16.78 -16.30
N LYS A 268 0.71 -17.73 -15.35
CA LYS A 268 -0.30 -17.83 -14.28
C LYS A 268 -0.28 -16.61 -13.37
N CYS A 269 0.89 -16.13 -12.97
CA CYS A 269 1.01 -14.92 -12.16
C CYS A 269 0.48 -13.68 -12.90
N ASN A 270 0.85 -13.49 -14.17
CA ASN A 270 0.32 -12.40 -14.99
C ASN A 270 -1.20 -12.55 -15.18
N SER A 271 -1.68 -13.78 -15.38
CA SER A 271 -3.10 -14.13 -15.46
C SER A 271 -3.79 -14.20 -14.11
N MET A 272 -3.16 -13.78 -13.02
CA MET A 272 -3.75 -13.55 -11.71
C MET A 272 -3.43 -12.14 -11.19
N GLN A 273 -2.83 -11.29 -12.02
CA GLN A 273 -2.33 -9.95 -11.67
C GLN A 273 -1.41 -9.94 -10.44
N LYS A 274 -0.59 -10.97 -10.28
CA LYS A 274 0.40 -11.05 -9.20
C LYS A 274 1.66 -10.31 -9.60
N LYS A 275 2.33 -9.67 -8.64
CA LYS A 275 3.65 -9.05 -8.88
C LYS A 275 4.68 -10.16 -9.06
N ILE A 276 5.59 -10.00 -10.02
CA ILE A 276 6.66 -10.98 -10.29
C ILE A 276 7.99 -10.26 -10.23
N HIS A 277 8.93 -10.82 -9.49
CA HIS A 277 10.32 -10.40 -9.48
C HIS A 277 11.20 -11.58 -9.86
N ILE A 278 12.02 -11.40 -10.89
CA ILE A 278 12.91 -12.43 -11.42
C ILE A 278 14.32 -12.11 -10.94
N PHE A 279 14.90 -12.96 -10.12
CA PHE A 279 16.26 -12.80 -9.62
C PHE A 279 17.22 -13.66 -10.44
N LEU A 280 18.10 -13.00 -11.20
CA LEU A 280 19.14 -13.67 -11.98
C LEU A 280 20.49 -13.53 -11.28
N HIS A 281 21.20 -14.65 -11.08
CA HIS A 281 22.57 -14.55 -10.57
C HIS A 281 23.48 -13.80 -11.58
N SER A 282 24.26 -12.83 -11.10
CA SER A 282 25.07 -11.89 -11.89
C SER A 282 26.23 -12.56 -12.65
N ARG A 283 26.75 -13.67 -12.12
CA ARG A 283 27.74 -14.49 -12.84
C ARG A 283 27.13 -15.11 -14.11
N HIS A 284 27.85 -14.95 -15.21
CA HIS A 284 27.51 -15.53 -16.53
C HIS A 284 28.09 -16.94 -16.74
N HIS A 285 29.09 -17.36 -15.97
CA HIS A 285 29.77 -18.66 -16.12
C HIS A 285 30.18 -19.27 -14.78
N ALA A 286 30.12 -20.60 -14.69
CA ALA A 286 30.63 -21.38 -13.56
C ALA A 286 32.13 -21.49 -13.80
N THR A 287 32.90 -21.09 -12.81
CA THR A 287 34.26 -21.59 -12.68
C THR A 287 34.17 -22.90 -11.90
N GLY A 288 33.86 -24.01 -12.59
CA GLY A 288 33.78 -25.33 -11.96
C GLY A 288 33.28 -26.43 -12.91
N ASN A 289 34.01 -27.54 -12.95
CA ASN A 289 33.91 -28.69 -13.87
C ASN A 289 32.60 -29.52 -13.79
N VAL A 290 31.41 -28.94 -13.59
CA VAL A 290 30.19 -29.72 -13.24
C VAL A 290 29.00 -29.53 -14.19
N MET A 291 29.14 -28.83 -15.32
CA MET A 291 28.01 -28.61 -16.26
C MET A 291 28.24 -29.24 -17.64
N ASN A 292 27.32 -30.10 -18.06
CA ASN A 292 27.27 -30.69 -19.41
C ASN A 292 26.92 -29.61 -20.46
N LEU A 293 27.49 -29.69 -21.67
CA LEU A 293 27.36 -28.66 -22.73
C LEU A 293 25.90 -28.36 -23.15
N GLU A 294 25.02 -29.36 -23.17
CA GLU A 294 23.60 -29.21 -23.54
C GLU A 294 22.80 -28.35 -22.55
N ASN A 295 23.14 -28.41 -21.26
CA ASN A 295 22.50 -27.59 -20.23
C ASN A 295 22.91 -26.12 -20.36
N MET A 296 24.11 -25.83 -20.86
CA MET A 296 24.59 -24.46 -21.07
C MET A 296 23.83 -23.73 -22.19
N GLU A 297 23.53 -24.39 -23.31
CA GLU A 297 22.74 -23.77 -24.38
C GLU A 297 21.32 -23.44 -23.92
N THR A 298 20.69 -24.36 -23.20
CA THR A 298 19.34 -24.18 -22.63
C THR A 298 19.31 -23.01 -21.64
N ILE A 299 20.35 -22.85 -20.80
CA ILE A 299 20.50 -21.72 -19.87
C ILE A 299 20.64 -20.39 -20.62
N ILE A 300 21.47 -20.35 -21.67
CA ILE A 300 21.69 -19.16 -22.48
C ILE A 300 20.40 -18.75 -23.16
N GLN A 301 19.65 -19.71 -23.74
CA GLN A 301 18.37 -19.46 -24.39
C GLN A 301 17.30 -18.95 -23.41
N LEU A 302 17.16 -19.58 -22.24
CA LEU A 302 16.24 -19.14 -21.20
C LEU A 302 16.56 -17.72 -20.72
N ARG A 303 17.83 -17.45 -20.37
CA ARG A 303 18.26 -16.11 -19.93
C ARG A 303 18.07 -15.07 -21.03
N LYS A 304 18.32 -15.41 -22.30
CA LYS A 304 18.08 -14.52 -23.44
C LYS A 304 16.59 -14.19 -23.57
N LYS A 305 15.71 -15.20 -23.54
CA LYS A 305 14.26 -15.02 -23.62
C LYS A 305 13.72 -14.20 -22.45
N LEU A 306 14.17 -14.46 -21.21
CA LEU A 306 13.79 -13.64 -20.06
C LEU A 306 14.24 -12.18 -20.20
N LYS A 307 15.45 -11.94 -20.72
CA LYS A 307 15.94 -10.58 -20.99
C LYS A 307 15.16 -9.88 -22.10
N THR A 308 14.69 -10.61 -23.12
CA THR A 308 13.89 -10.04 -24.20
C THR A 308 12.47 -9.70 -23.73
N ASP A 309 11.82 -10.62 -23.02
CA ASP A 309 10.39 -10.53 -22.74
C ASP A 309 10.08 -9.86 -21.38
N TYR A 310 11.05 -9.85 -20.45
CA TYR A 310 10.84 -9.46 -19.04
C TYR A 310 11.97 -8.60 -18.46
N ALA A 311 12.70 -7.84 -19.29
CA ALA A 311 13.84 -7.01 -18.86
C ALA A 311 13.56 -6.17 -17.61
N GLU A 312 12.40 -5.52 -17.55
CA GLU A 312 11.99 -4.62 -16.46
C GLU A 312 11.70 -5.34 -15.13
N LYS A 313 11.51 -6.67 -15.16
CA LYS A 313 11.21 -7.49 -13.98
C LYS A 313 12.43 -8.20 -13.40
N ILE A 314 13.60 -8.06 -14.05
CA ILE A 314 14.84 -8.75 -13.69
C ILE A 314 15.65 -7.92 -12.71
N ASN A 315 16.05 -8.54 -11.59
CA ASN A 315 17.04 -8.02 -10.66
C ASN A 315 18.24 -8.98 -10.62
N TYR A 316 19.45 -8.43 -10.67
CA TYR A 316 20.67 -9.24 -10.58
C TYR A 316 21.18 -9.33 -9.14
N TYR A 317 21.63 -10.52 -8.73
CA TYR A 317 22.23 -10.73 -7.41
C TYR A 317 23.58 -11.45 -7.50
N ASP A 318 24.47 -11.18 -6.55
CA ASP A 318 25.85 -11.74 -6.53
C ASP A 318 26.17 -12.58 -5.29
N SER A 319 25.28 -12.58 -4.30
CA SER A 319 25.46 -13.21 -3.00
C SER A 319 24.10 -13.44 -2.33
N LEU A 320 24.02 -14.39 -1.39
CA LEU A 320 22.80 -14.64 -0.62
C LEU A 320 22.36 -13.41 0.18
N LYS A 321 23.32 -12.64 0.71
CA LYS A 321 23.04 -11.38 1.41
C LYS A 321 22.41 -10.32 0.49
N ASN A 322 22.88 -10.23 -0.75
CA ASN A 322 22.29 -9.34 -1.75
C ASN A 322 20.89 -9.83 -2.16
N LEU A 323 20.73 -11.13 -2.45
CA LEU A 323 19.44 -11.73 -2.79
C LEU A 323 18.37 -11.56 -1.71
N THR A 324 18.71 -11.86 -0.45
CA THR A 324 17.79 -11.65 0.69
C THR A 324 17.38 -10.19 0.84
N SER A 325 18.29 -9.26 0.52
CA SER A 325 17.97 -7.84 0.51
C SER A 325 17.05 -7.45 -0.63
N LEU A 326 17.26 -8.01 -1.82
CA LEU A 326 16.39 -7.77 -2.98
C LEU A 326 14.99 -8.40 -2.84
N ILE A 327 14.89 -9.62 -2.29
CA ILE A 327 13.60 -10.25 -1.96
C ILE A 327 12.87 -9.41 -0.93
N TYR A 328 13.56 -9.03 0.14
CA TYR A 328 13.01 -8.14 1.17
C TYR A 328 12.53 -6.80 0.56
N GLU A 329 13.30 -6.18 -0.32
CA GLU A 329 12.86 -4.96 -1.05
C GLU A 329 11.64 -5.23 -1.94
N GLY A 330 11.59 -6.38 -2.62
CA GLY A 330 10.47 -6.78 -3.46
C GLY A 330 9.19 -7.04 -2.67
N VAL A 331 9.31 -7.62 -1.47
CA VAL A 331 8.24 -7.74 -0.47
C VAL A 331 7.85 -6.36 0.06
N LYS A 332 8.84 -5.51 0.37
CA LYS A 332 8.66 -4.15 0.91
C LYS A 332 8.03 -3.15 -0.05
N LYS A 333 8.27 -3.25 -1.36
CA LYS A 333 7.52 -2.51 -2.40
C LYS A 333 6.01 -2.86 -2.41
N GLN A 334 5.59 -3.74 -1.52
CA GLN A 334 4.21 -4.17 -1.29
C GLN A 334 3.78 -3.88 0.14
N SER A 335 4.55 -3.08 0.89
CA SER A 335 4.08 -2.48 2.13
C SER A 335 2.76 -1.79 1.83
N PRO A 336 1.66 -2.21 2.45
CA PRO A 336 0.40 -1.61 2.15
C PRO A 336 0.41 -0.14 2.58
N VAL A 337 -0.13 0.72 1.73
CA VAL A 337 -0.32 2.13 2.06
C VAL A 337 -1.51 2.23 3.01
N PHE A 338 -1.23 2.33 4.30
CA PHE A 338 -2.25 2.57 5.31
C PHE A 338 -2.55 4.07 5.39
N LYS A 339 -3.83 4.42 5.28
CA LYS A 339 -4.32 5.78 5.48
C LYS A 339 -5.60 5.77 6.28
N ILE A 340 -5.67 6.58 7.32
CA ILE A 340 -6.90 6.82 8.05
C ILE A 340 -7.78 7.72 7.20
N GLN A 341 -9.06 7.35 7.09
CA GLN A 341 -10.05 8.10 6.32
C GLN A 341 -10.93 8.92 7.26
N SER A 342 -11.59 8.26 8.20
CA SER A 342 -12.49 8.96 9.13
C SER A 342 -12.68 8.20 10.44
N LEU A 343 -13.04 8.92 11.49
CA LEU A 343 -13.42 8.37 12.78
C LEU A 343 -14.81 8.84 13.15
N LYS A 344 -15.69 7.90 13.48
CA LYS A 344 -17.00 8.19 14.01
C LYS A 344 -17.10 7.69 15.45
N LEU A 345 -17.56 8.57 16.32
CA LEU A 345 -17.75 8.31 17.74
C LEU A 345 -19.22 8.47 18.08
N THR A 346 -19.77 7.55 18.87
CA THR A 346 -21.13 7.60 19.38
C THR A 346 -21.09 7.36 20.87
N ASN A 347 -21.54 8.33 21.66
CA ASN A 347 -21.51 8.33 23.12
C ASN A 347 -20.10 8.07 23.73
N ILE A 348 -19.08 8.75 23.21
CA ILE A 348 -17.70 8.66 23.68
C ILE A 348 -17.23 10.05 24.14
N GLY A 349 -16.69 10.16 25.35
CA GLY A 349 -16.44 11.45 26.00
C GLY A 349 -17.72 12.27 26.09
N HIS A 350 -17.65 13.58 25.87
CA HIS A 350 -18.86 14.41 25.80
C HIS A 350 -19.58 14.33 24.44
N TYR A 351 -19.09 13.54 23.47
CA TYR A 351 -19.69 13.46 22.14
C TYR A 351 -20.81 12.42 22.10
N SER A 352 -22.05 12.88 21.92
CA SER A 352 -23.19 12.00 21.63
C SER A 352 -23.05 11.34 20.25
N ASN A 353 -22.67 12.12 19.24
CA ASN A 353 -22.32 11.64 17.91
C ASN A 353 -21.42 12.66 17.21
N ILE A 354 -20.26 12.22 16.72
CA ILE A 354 -19.36 13.04 15.91
C ILE A 354 -18.72 12.18 14.83
N THR A 355 -18.56 12.73 13.63
CA THR A 355 -17.81 12.10 12.53
C THR A 355 -16.72 13.06 12.09
N ILE A 356 -15.49 12.56 12.04
CA ILE A 356 -14.28 13.34 11.83
C ILE A 356 -13.59 12.82 10.58
N ASP A 357 -13.46 13.67 9.56
CA ASP A 357 -12.69 13.36 8.36
C ASP A 357 -11.19 13.59 8.62
N MET A 358 -10.35 12.67 8.18
CA MET A 358 -8.90 12.67 8.33
C MET A 358 -8.20 12.20 7.05
N ASN A 359 -8.87 12.23 5.89
CA ASN A 359 -8.33 11.75 4.61
C ASN A 359 -7.12 12.55 4.07
N ARG A 360 -6.82 13.71 4.66
CA ARG A 360 -5.68 14.56 4.28
C ARG A 360 -4.37 14.10 4.94
N PRO A 361 -3.21 14.42 4.35
CA PRO A 361 -1.90 14.11 4.94
C PRO A 361 -1.72 14.67 6.35
N ILE A 362 -2.26 15.86 6.64
CA ILE A 362 -2.14 16.49 7.96
C ILE A 362 -3.53 16.89 8.44
N THR A 363 -3.90 16.49 9.65
CA THR A 363 -5.12 16.91 10.34
C THR A 363 -4.78 17.57 11.66
N PHE A 364 -5.29 18.78 11.88
CA PHE A 364 -5.16 19.53 13.12
C PHE A 364 -6.50 19.64 13.85
N PHE A 365 -6.46 19.35 15.15
CA PHE A 365 -7.52 19.63 16.10
C PHE A 365 -7.13 20.85 16.93
N GLU A 366 -7.75 21.99 16.67
CA GLU A 366 -7.52 23.25 17.37
C GLU A 366 -8.65 23.47 18.39
N GLY A 367 -8.34 23.86 19.63
CA GLY A 367 -9.37 24.21 20.61
C GLY A 367 -8.82 24.29 22.03
N GLU A 368 -9.60 24.81 22.98
CA GLU A 368 -9.15 24.97 24.37
C GLU A 368 -8.99 23.65 25.14
N ASN A 369 -8.39 23.70 26.34
CA ASN A 369 -8.32 22.53 27.22
C ASN A 369 -9.73 22.09 27.63
N GLY A 370 -10.03 20.79 27.49
CA GLY A 370 -11.34 20.25 27.87
C GLY A 370 -12.29 19.98 26.70
N THR A 371 -12.02 20.52 25.50
CA THR A 371 -12.83 20.35 24.28
C THR A 371 -12.80 18.96 23.66
N GLY A 372 -12.22 17.96 24.33
CA GLY A 372 -12.37 16.53 23.98
C GLY A 372 -11.38 16.01 22.94
N LYS A 373 -10.44 16.83 22.45
CA LYS A 373 -9.40 16.44 21.49
C LYS A 373 -8.61 15.20 21.91
N THR A 374 -8.14 15.14 23.17
CA THR A 374 -7.46 13.95 23.70
C THR A 374 -8.34 12.71 23.65
N THR A 375 -9.65 12.84 23.87
CA THR A 375 -10.60 11.71 23.76
C THR A 375 -10.68 11.21 22.32
N ILE A 376 -10.72 12.11 21.33
CA ILE A 376 -10.70 11.76 19.90
C ILE A 376 -9.42 10.99 19.57
N LEU A 377 -8.26 11.51 19.96
CA LEU A 377 -6.96 10.88 19.66
C LEU A 377 -6.81 9.50 20.33
N ARG A 378 -7.32 9.35 21.56
CA ARG A 378 -7.33 8.07 22.29
C ARG A 378 -8.28 7.06 21.65
N ALA A 379 -9.48 7.50 21.26
CA ALA A 379 -10.45 6.66 20.56
C ALA A 379 -9.94 6.23 19.18
N LEU A 380 -9.25 7.13 18.47
CA LEU A 380 -8.56 6.82 17.23
C LEU A 380 -7.51 5.72 17.43
N ALA A 381 -6.59 5.91 18.38
CA ALA A 381 -5.55 4.94 18.67
C ALA A 381 -6.13 3.58 19.07
N LEU A 382 -7.19 3.57 19.89
CA LEU A 382 -7.91 2.36 20.27
C LEU A 382 -8.58 1.69 19.05
N GLY A 383 -9.22 2.46 18.17
CA GLY A 383 -9.83 1.95 16.93
C GLY A 383 -8.82 1.33 15.95
N ILE A 384 -7.57 1.77 15.99
CA ILE A 384 -6.47 1.19 15.21
C ILE A 384 -6.07 -0.16 15.81
N ILE A 385 -5.73 -0.21 17.11
CA ILE A 385 -5.11 -1.40 17.73
C ILE A 385 -6.10 -2.43 18.31
N GLY A 386 -7.35 -2.04 18.52
CA GLY A 386 -8.36 -2.85 19.21
C GLY A 386 -8.17 -2.88 20.73
N SER A 387 -9.14 -3.41 21.46
CA SER A 387 -9.09 -3.44 22.93
C SER A 387 -8.41 -4.67 23.54
N ASN A 388 -8.03 -5.66 22.74
CA ASN A 388 -7.56 -6.96 23.24
C ASN A 388 -6.07 -6.96 23.63
N HIS A 389 -5.34 -5.87 23.42
CA HIS A 389 -3.91 -5.81 23.68
C HIS A 389 -3.63 -5.73 25.19
N ASN A 390 -2.79 -6.64 25.69
CA ASN A 390 -2.55 -6.85 27.13
C ASN A 390 -2.01 -5.63 27.91
N LYS A 391 -1.35 -4.68 27.22
CA LYS A 391 -0.81 -3.43 27.82
C LYS A 391 -1.82 -2.28 27.87
N ILE A 392 -3.03 -2.44 27.33
CA ILE A 392 -4.07 -1.41 27.44
C ILE A 392 -4.71 -1.49 28.82
N ASP A 393 -4.82 -0.33 29.50
CA ASP A 393 -5.52 -0.23 30.77
C ASP A 393 -7.04 -0.09 30.53
N ASN A 394 -7.80 -1.12 30.90
CA ASN A 394 -9.26 -1.12 30.76
C ASN A 394 -9.93 0.03 31.52
N ASN A 395 -9.36 0.53 32.62
CA ASN A 395 -9.90 1.70 33.32
C ASN A 395 -9.77 2.97 32.46
N LYS A 396 -8.72 3.05 31.64
CA LYS A 396 -8.53 4.14 30.67
C LYS A 396 -9.52 4.03 29.52
N ILE A 397 -9.84 2.83 29.03
CA ILE A 397 -10.93 2.64 28.05
C ILE A 397 -12.27 3.02 28.68
N LYS A 398 -12.55 2.59 29.91
CA LYS A 398 -13.75 2.93 30.65
C LYS A 398 -13.96 4.43 30.76
N SER A 399 -12.89 5.20 30.99
CA SER A 399 -12.96 6.67 31.01
C SER A 399 -13.35 7.33 29.67
N LEU A 400 -13.24 6.61 28.55
CA LEU A 400 -13.72 7.08 27.24
C LEU A 400 -15.24 6.99 27.15
N LEU A 401 -15.86 6.02 27.82
CA LEU A 401 -17.32 5.94 27.89
C LEU A 401 -17.79 6.99 28.91
N ALA A 402 -18.72 7.88 28.54
CA ALA A 402 -19.27 8.90 29.46
C ALA A 402 -20.26 8.33 30.49
N VAL A 403 -19.85 7.24 31.15
CA VAL A 403 -20.62 6.53 32.19
C VAL A 403 -20.94 7.44 33.37
N ASN A 404 -20.15 8.49 33.60
CA ASN A 404 -20.30 9.40 34.72
C ASN A 404 -21.43 10.44 34.54
N GLN A 405 -22.09 10.50 33.38
CA GLN A 405 -23.29 11.31 33.25
C GLN A 405 -24.45 10.55 33.89
N LEU A 406 -24.85 10.97 35.09
CA LEU A 406 -26.06 10.50 35.73
C LEU A 406 -27.26 11.31 35.21
N ASP A 407 -28.39 10.65 35.00
CA ASP A 407 -29.65 11.35 34.83
C ASP A 407 -30.15 11.92 36.17
N LEU A 408 -31.27 12.64 36.14
CA LEU A 408 -31.88 13.25 37.33
C LEU A 408 -32.27 12.21 38.41
N GLU A 409 -32.30 10.92 38.07
CA GLU A 409 -32.66 9.81 38.94
C GLU A 409 -31.43 9.01 39.41
N ASN A 410 -30.21 9.54 39.22
CA ASN A 410 -28.94 8.87 39.52
C ASN A 410 -28.70 7.56 38.73
N ASN A 411 -29.34 7.38 37.57
CA ASN A 411 -29.02 6.28 36.66
C ASN A 411 -27.97 6.73 35.64
N ILE A 412 -27.15 5.78 35.17
CA ILE A 412 -26.19 6.05 34.11
C ILE A 412 -26.92 6.38 32.80
N LYS A 413 -26.70 7.60 32.32
CA LYS A 413 -27.30 8.14 31.09
C LYS A 413 -26.78 7.44 29.84
N VAL A 414 -25.50 7.03 29.84
CA VAL A 414 -24.86 6.37 28.69
C VAL A 414 -24.48 4.94 29.04
N LYS A 415 -25.27 3.99 28.53
CA LYS A 415 -25.07 2.55 28.77
C LYS A 415 -24.18 1.87 27.73
N SER A 416 -24.00 2.48 26.57
CA SER A 416 -23.17 1.94 25.48
C SER A 416 -22.58 3.05 24.62
N GLY A 417 -21.35 2.85 24.17
CA GLY A 417 -20.63 3.72 23.26
C GLY A 417 -20.00 2.93 22.13
N LYS A 418 -19.73 3.61 21.02
CA LYS A 418 -19.23 3.00 19.79
C LYS A 418 -18.15 3.86 19.15
N ILE A 419 -17.07 3.21 18.73
CA ILE A 419 -15.97 3.79 17.95
C ILE A 419 -15.96 3.08 16.61
N GLU A 420 -16.07 3.83 15.51
CA GLU A 420 -15.99 3.32 14.14
C GLU A 420 -14.83 4.01 13.42
N LEU A 421 -13.74 3.28 13.20
CA LEU A 421 -12.59 3.76 12.44
C LEU A 421 -12.69 3.26 11.01
N HIS A 422 -12.70 4.19 10.05
CA HIS A 422 -12.60 3.90 8.62
C HIS A 422 -11.19 4.23 8.13
N TYR A 423 -10.57 3.29 7.42
CA TYR A 423 -9.22 3.42 6.90
C TYR A 423 -9.10 2.70 5.57
N THR A 424 -8.01 2.95 4.84
CA THR A 424 -7.66 2.25 3.61
C THR A 424 -6.30 1.57 3.75
N VAL A 425 -6.18 0.39 3.16
CA VAL A 425 -4.94 -0.38 3.00
C VAL A 425 -4.80 -0.60 1.49
N ASP A 426 -3.79 0.00 0.86
CA ASP A 426 -3.65 0.01 -0.62
C ASP A 426 -4.92 0.46 -1.35
N GLY A 427 -5.59 1.49 -0.81
CA GLY A 427 -6.84 2.01 -1.35
C GLY A 427 -8.09 1.19 -1.03
N ILE A 428 -7.96 -0.06 -0.58
CA ILE A 428 -9.10 -0.90 -0.16
C ILE A 428 -9.62 -0.37 1.17
N ARG A 429 -10.93 -0.09 1.27
CA ARG A 429 -11.57 0.45 2.48
C ARG A 429 -11.86 -0.64 3.52
N TYR A 430 -11.58 -0.32 4.77
CA TYR A 430 -11.84 -1.14 5.93
C TYR A 430 -12.54 -0.34 7.01
N CYS A 431 -13.17 -1.05 7.94
CA CYS A 431 -13.82 -0.47 9.09
C CYS A 431 -13.55 -1.36 10.30
N ASN A 432 -13.00 -0.75 11.36
CA ASN A 432 -12.87 -1.35 12.66
C ASN A 432 -13.91 -0.72 13.59
N THR A 433 -14.63 -1.56 14.33
CA THR A 433 -15.68 -1.15 15.25
C THR A 433 -15.37 -1.67 16.64
N ILE A 434 -15.39 -0.78 17.63
CA ILE A 434 -15.28 -1.12 19.04
C ILE A 434 -16.57 -0.67 19.72
N GLU A 435 -17.29 -1.62 20.30
CA GLU A 435 -18.47 -1.38 21.11
C GLU A 435 -18.09 -1.52 22.58
N ILE A 436 -18.37 -0.50 23.38
CA ILE A 436 -18.09 -0.46 24.81
C ILE A 436 -19.44 -0.40 25.52
N ASN A 437 -19.79 -1.46 26.23
CA ASN A 437 -21.05 -1.57 26.97
C ASN A 437 -20.77 -1.49 28.46
N SER A 438 -21.54 -0.67 29.17
CA SER A 438 -21.50 -0.62 30.62
C SER A 438 -22.17 -1.86 31.20
N ILE A 439 -21.51 -2.47 32.19
CA ILE A 439 -22.07 -3.53 33.03
C ILE A 439 -22.01 -3.11 34.51
N ASP A 440 -22.76 -3.81 35.36
CA ASP A 440 -22.80 -3.57 36.81
C ASP A 440 -23.04 -2.11 37.22
N GLN A 441 -24.03 -1.47 36.59
CA GLN A 441 -24.31 -0.04 36.79
C GLN A 441 -23.04 0.81 36.65
N GLY A 442 -22.26 0.60 35.57
CA GLY A 442 -21.08 1.42 35.27
C GLY A 442 -19.86 1.13 36.10
N ARG A 443 -19.87 0.10 36.94
CA ARG A 443 -18.69 -0.34 37.67
C ARG A 443 -17.68 -1.03 36.76
N ASP A 444 -18.13 -1.68 35.70
CA ASP A 444 -17.24 -2.32 34.74
C ASP A 444 -17.76 -2.15 33.29
N ILE A 445 -16.95 -2.58 32.32
CA ILE A 445 -17.27 -2.51 30.89
C ILE A 445 -17.04 -3.85 30.18
N GLU A 446 -17.95 -4.18 29.26
CA GLU A 446 -17.77 -5.23 28.28
C GLU A 446 -17.35 -4.58 26.95
N ILE A 447 -16.26 -5.02 26.34
CA ILE A 447 -15.78 -4.49 25.06
C ILE A 447 -15.90 -5.55 23.97
N LYS A 448 -16.54 -5.20 22.85
CA LYS A 448 -16.66 -6.05 21.66
C LYS A 448 -15.94 -5.41 20.48
N ASN A 449 -14.99 -6.16 19.93
CA ASN A 449 -14.24 -5.79 18.74
C ASN A 449 -14.86 -6.47 17.51
N LYS A 450 -15.18 -5.69 16.48
CA LYS A 450 -15.61 -6.20 15.17
C LYS A 450 -14.81 -5.52 14.06
N GLY A 451 -14.30 -6.29 13.12
CA GLY A 451 -13.45 -5.79 12.05
C GLY A 451 -12.08 -6.45 12.07
N ASP A 452 -11.19 -5.93 11.24
CA ASP A 452 -9.85 -6.48 11.05
C ASP A 452 -8.85 -5.62 11.83
N PHE A 453 -8.69 -5.94 13.11
CA PHE A 453 -7.64 -5.35 13.95
C PHE A 453 -6.27 -5.98 13.67
N TYR A 454 -6.18 -6.90 12.69
CA TYR A 454 -4.99 -7.66 12.41
C TYR A 454 -3.96 -6.94 11.53
N ILE A 455 -4.20 -5.69 11.09
CA ILE A 455 -3.19 -4.80 10.44
C ILE A 455 -1.87 -4.77 11.24
N ILE A 456 -1.98 -5.01 12.55
CA ILE A 456 -0.86 -4.91 13.50
C ILE A 456 -0.43 -6.28 14.03
N SER A 457 -1.13 -7.36 13.66
CA SER A 457 -0.75 -8.73 13.98
C SER A 457 0.51 -9.14 13.22
N GLU A 458 1.22 -10.14 13.75
CA GLU A 458 2.48 -10.65 13.18
C GLU A 458 2.32 -11.36 11.81
N LYS A 459 1.09 -11.50 11.30
CA LYS A 459 0.76 -12.30 10.10
C LYS A 459 0.83 -11.55 8.76
N TYR A 460 1.06 -10.23 8.74
CA TYR A 460 0.97 -9.43 7.52
C TYR A 460 2.25 -8.70 7.15
N ASN A 461 2.48 -8.56 5.85
CA ASN A 461 3.70 -7.99 5.30
C ASN A 461 3.65 -6.48 5.52
N LEU A 462 4.46 -6.06 6.49
CA LEU A 462 4.88 -4.68 6.74
C LEU A 462 3.80 -3.85 7.43
N LYS A 463 4.00 -3.68 8.73
CA LYS A 463 3.19 -2.82 9.59
C LYS A 463 3.46 -1.37 9.16
N PRO A 464 2.44 -0.57 8.80
CA PRO A 464 2.63 0.88 8.77
C PRO A 464 3.18 1.29 10.13
N LEU A 465 4.18 2.16 10.17
CA LEU A 465 4.67 2.65 11.45
C LEU A 465 3.60 3.54 12.07
N LEU A 466 3.04 3.11 13.21
CA LEU A 466 1.99 3.84 13.92
C LEU A 466 2.53 4.34 15.25
N ILE A 467 2.57 5.65 15.47
CA ILE A 467 3.12 6.22 16.71
C ILE A 467 2.16 7.23 17.32
N GLY A 468 1.85 7.08 18.60
CA GLY A 468 1.03 8.02 19.35
C GLY A 468 1.82 8.73 20.45
N PHE A 469 1.90 10.06 20.43
CA PHE A 469 2.56 10.89 21.44
C PHE A 469 1.50 11.50 22.36
N PRO A 470 1.41 11.08 23.64
CA PRO A 470 0.53 11.74 24.60
C PRO A 470 1.02 13.15 24.94
N GLN A 471 0.12 13.96 25.50
CA GLN A 471 0.43 15.29 26.02
C GLN A 471 1.46 15.20 27.15
N VAL A 472 2.47 16.06 27.11
CA VAL A 472 3.51 16.12 28.13
C VAL A 472 2.96 16.84 29.36
N ARG A 473 2.92 16.15 30.51
CA ARG A 473 2.26 16.67 31.72
C ARG A 473 3.14 16.91 32.95
N ASN A 474 4.38 16.41 33.02
CA ASN A 474 5.42 16.75 34.03
C ASN A 474 6.75 15.99 33.76
N GLU A 475 7.85 16.41 34.39
CA GLU A 475 9.23 15.89 34.19
C GLU A 475 9.35 14.36 34.24
N VAL A 476 10.23 13.86 33.36
CA VAL A 476 10.52 12.46 33.08
C VAL A 476 11.18 11.80 34.30
N ASP A 477 10.61 10.69 34.77
CA ASP A 477 11.29 9.81 35.72
C ASP A 477 12.48 9.14 35.01
N THR A 478 13.69 9.61 35.31
CA THR A 478 14.96 9.25 34.65
C THR A 478 15.42 7.82 34.93
N LYS A 479 14.67 7.06 35.75
CA LYS A 479 15.15 5.79 36.31
C LYS A 479 14.76 4.52 35.55
N ILE A 480 13.94 4.58 34.50
CA ILE A 480 13.45 3.35 33.85
C ILE A 480 13.71 3.38 32.34
N VAL A 481 14.89 2.96 31.91
CA VAL A 481 15.09 2.55 30.52
C VAL A 481 14.36 1.22 30.35
N ARG A 482 13.09 1.26 29.90
CA ARG A 482 12.46 0.05 29.34
C ARG A 482 13.11 -0.22 27.99
N GLU A 483 13.47 -1.47 27.74
CA GLU A 483 13.83 -1.92 26.40
C GLU A 483 12.74 -1.47 25.42
N LEU A 484 13.15 -0.95 24.26
CA LEU A 484 12.24 -0.62 23.17
C LEU A 484 11.45 -1.89 22.86
N SER A 485 10.13 -1.84 22.97
CA SER A 485 9.31 -2.98 22.58
C SER A 485 9.55 -3.28 21.10
N THR A 486 9.83 -4.54 20.81
CA THR A 486 9.94 -5.07 19.45
C THR A 486 8.61 -4.94 18.70
N ASP A 487 7.51 -4.81 19.43
CA ASP A 487 6.16 -4.78 18.88
C ASP A 487 5.76 -3.37 18.48
N TYR A 488 5.67 -3.12 17.17
CA TYR A 488 5.18 -1.86 16.58
C TYR A 488 3.80 -1.41 17.09
N ILE A 489 3.01 -2.30 17.70
CA ILE A 489 1.69 -2.00 18.28
C ILE A 489 1.81 -1.10 19.52
N ASP A 490 2.91 -1.25 20.26
CA ASP A 490 3.07 -0.61 21.57
C ASP A 490 3.27 0.89 21.50
N ASP A 491 3.64 1.43 20.34
CA ASP A 491 3.87 2.87 20.17
C ASP A 491 2.58 3.71 20.25
N LEU A 492 1.40 3.09 20.18
CA LEU A 492 0.11 3.75 20.43
C LEU A 492 -0.36 3.63 21.89
N ILE A 493 0.19 2.68 22.66
CA ILE A 493 -0.25 2.40 24.04
C ILE A 493 -0.07 3.62 24.97
N PRO A 494 1.05 4.37 24.95
CA PRO A 494 1.20 5.56 25.79
C PRO A 494 0.11 6.61 25.56
N LEU A 495 -0.35 6.76 24.31
CA LEU A 495 -1.44 7.68 23.97
C LEU A 495 -2.76 7.19 24.55
N ILE A 496 -3.10 5.90 24.37
CA ILE A 496 -4.36 5.30 24.86
C ILE A 496 -4.44 5.37 26.39
N ASN A 497 -3.37 4.98 27.07
CA ASN A 497 -3.28 4.97 28.53
C ASN A 497 -3.08 6.38 29.11
N ASN A 498 -2.76 7.36 28.26
CA ASN A 498 -2.35 8.72 28.64
C ASN A 498 -1.22 8.67 29.69
N SER A 499 -0.19 7.89 29.40
CA SER A 499 0.94 7.62 30.29
C SER A 499 2.24 8.21 29.75
N ASN A 500 3.13 8.65 30.65
CA ASN A 500 4.46 9.11 30.27
C ASN A 500 5.26 8.01 29.56
N CYS A 501 6.13 8.42 28.62
CA CYS A 501 6.99 7.52 27.86
C CYS A 501 8.41 8.08 27.77
N ASN A 502 9.41 7.21 27.91
CA ASN A 502 10.83 7.59 27.93
C ASN A 502 11.45 7.78 26.54
N ARG A 503 10.64 8.25 25.58
CA ARG A 503 10.99 8.39 24.15
C ARG A 503 12.19 9.29 23.90
N PHE A 504 12.31 10.38 24.65
CA PHE A 504 13.48 11.25 24.59
C PHE A 504 14.74 10.45 24.97
N GLN A 505 14.73 9.76 26.12
CA GLN A 505 15.87 8.96 26.56
C GLN A 505 16.20 7.81 25.59
N SER A 506 15.18 7.13 25.04
CA SER A 506 15.37 6.10 24.02
C SER A 506 16.10 6.63 22.78
N PHE A 507 15.74 7.83 22.32
CA PHE A 507 16.43 8.49 21.21
C PHE A 507 17.88 8.83 21.57
N ILE A 508 18.14 9.39 22.75
CA ILE A 508 19.49 9.74 23.24
C ILE A 508 20.39 8.49 23.30
N THR A 509 19.90 7.40 23.87
CA THR A 509 20.65 6.14 23.95
C THR A 509 20.91 5.56 22.55
N TRP A 510 19.91 5.60 21.67
CA TRP A 510 20.07 5.09 20.31
C TRP A 510 21.08 5.88 19.49
N ILE A 511 21.00 7.22 19.49
CA ILE A 511 21.89 8.06 18.68
C ILE A 511 23.36 7.91 19.12
N ALA A 512 23.59 7.70 20.43
CA ALA A 512 24.93 7.42 20.96
C ALA A 512 25.49 6.09 20.44
N ASN A 513 24.68 5.02 20.48
CA ASN A 513 25.08 3.71 19.95
C ASN A 513 25.30 3.72 18.43
N LEU A 514 24.49 4.50 17.72
CA LEU A 514 24.59 4.66 16.27
C LEU A 514 25.90 5.37 15.87
N ASP A 515 26.27 6.43 16.59
CA ASP A 515 27.54 7.14 16.39
C ASP A 515 28.76 6.25 16.68
N ASP A 516 28.71 5.45 17.75
CA ASP A 516 29.75 4.46 18.06
C ASP A 516 29.97 3.46 16.94
N THR A 517 28.88 3.00 16.33
CA THR A 517 28.91 2.07 15.20
C THR A 517 29.47 2.75 13.95
N ALA A 518 29.08 4.00 13.68
CA ALA A 518 29.60 4.79 12.57
C ALA A 518 31.13 4.96 12.68
N ILE A 519 31.65 5.38 13.85
CA ILE A 519 33.09 5.59 14.06
C ILE A 519 33.88 4.29 13.86
N LYS A 520 33.37 3.16 14.36
CA LYS A 520 34.03 1.85 14.16
C LYS A 520 34.13 1.48 12.68
N LYS A 521 33.11 1.80 11.87
CA LYS A 521 33.10 1.55 10.43
C LYS A 521 33.96 2.55 9.66
N GLU A 522 33.95 3.83 10.01
CA GLU A 522 34.83 4.87 9.44
C GLU A 522 36.30 4.49 9.61
N LYS A 523 36.69 3.99 10.80
CA LYS A 523 38.05 3.49 11.05
C LYS A 523 38.42 2.28 10.18
N LYS A 524 37.43 1.42 9.87
CA LYS A 524 37.64 0.19 9.08
C LYS A 524 37.65 0.46 7.57
N TYR A 525 36.89 1.46 7.11
CA TYR A 525 36.71 1.80 5.70
C TYR A 525 36.72 3.34 5.52
N PRO A 526 37.90 3.99 5.53
CA PRO A 526 38.02 5.45 5.59
C PRO A 526 37.41 6.16 4.36
N ASP A 527 37.41 5.53 3.19
CA ASP A 527 36.87 6.10 1.95
C ASP A 527 35.35 5.94 1.79
N LYS A 528 34.66 5.31 2.76
CA LYS A 528 33.22 5.04 2.69
C LYS A 528 32.49 5.62 3.90
N LEU A 529 31.58 6.55 3.63
CA LEU A 529 30.66 7.07 4.64
C LEU A 529 29.68 5.96 5.11
N PRO A 530 29.69 5.55 6.39
CA PRO A 530 28.79 4.50 6.87
C PRO A 530 27.33 4.92 6.81
N GLU A 531 26.43 3.95 6.66
CA GLU A 531 24.98 4.18 6.69
C GLU A 531 24.54 4.83 8.01
N GLU A 532 25.13 4.42 9.13
CA GLU A 532 24.87 5.01 10.45
C GLU A 532 25.15 6.52 10.48
N ARG A 533 26.24 6.97 9.83
CA ARG A 533 26.58 8.39 9.73
C ARG A 533 25.59 9.15 8.85
N LYS A 534 25.14 8.54 7.76
CA LYS A 534 24.10 9.12 6.88
C LYS A 534 22.79 9.33 7.64
N ILE A 535 22.36 8.35 8.43
CA ILE A 535 21.15 8.44 9.28
C ILE A 535 21.29 9.60 10.27
N ILE A 536 22.41 9.69 10.99
CA ILE A 536 22.67 10.79 11.93
C ILE A 536 22.58 12.14 11.22
N ASN A 537 23.25 12.29 10.07
CA ASN A 537 23.26 13.55 9.32
C ASN A 537 21.86 13.97 8.85
N GLU A 538 21.05 13.04 8.36
CA GLU A 538 19.67 13.36 7.95
C GLU A 538 18.79 13.76 9.15
N ILE A 539 18.91 13.10 10.30
CA ILE A 539 18.16 13.48 11.53
C ILE A 539 18.48 14.92 11.94
N PHE A 540 19.77 15.25 12.05
CA PHE A 540 20.18 16.59 12.48
C PHE A 540 19.88 17.67 11.43
N LYS A 541 19.86 17.32 10.14
CA LYS A 541 19.36 18.20 9.07
C LYS A 541 17.87 18.50 9.22
N ILE A 542 17.04 17.50 9.52
CA ILE A 542 15.60 17.68 9.77
C ILE A 542 15.40 18.63 10.97
N ILE A 543 16.08 18.37 12.09
CA ILE A 543 15.99 19.20 13.29
C ILE A 543 16.48 20.63 13.03
N SER A 544 17.58 20.79 12.27
CA SER A 544 18.11 22.10 11.88
C SER A 544 17.08 22.95 11.11
N ASN A 545 16.27 22.31 10.24
CA ASN A 545 15.20 23.00 9.50
C ASN A 545 14.07 23.47 10.43
N ILE A 546 13.77 22.75 11.52
CA ILE A 546 12.77 23.16 12.51
C ILE A 546 13.25 24.38 13.30
N ILE A 547 14.48 24.33 13.82
CA ILE A 547 15.01 25.37 14.70
C ILE A 547 15.47 26.62 13.92
N GLY A 548 15.80 26.48 12.64
CA GLY A 548 16.23 27.56 11.74
C GLY A 548 17.74 27.85 11.73
N TYR A 549 18.57 26.96 12.26
CA TYR A 549 20.03 27.08 12.31
C TYR A 549 20.68 25.70 12.20
N ASP A 550 21.90 25.63 11.68
CA ASP A 550 22.66 24.38 11.57
C ASP A 550 23.03 23.82 12.95
N MET A 551 22.75 22.53 13.11
CA MET A 551 23.04 21.76 14.31
C MET A 551 23.84 20.51 13.99
N HIS A 552 24.84 20.24 14.83
CA HIS A 552 25.68 19.06 14.70
C HIS A 552 25.74 18.27 16.01
N LEU A 553 25.68 16.95 15.89
CA LEU A 553 25.90 16.01 16.98
C LEU A 553 27.33 16.12 17.50
N LYS A 554 27.50 16.15 18.82
CA LYS A 554 28.78 16.02 19.51
C LYS A 554 28.60 15.06 20.67
N ILE A 555 29.40 14.01 20.79
CA ILE A 555 29.26 13.06 21.91
C ILE A 555 30.43 13.23 22.88
N VAL A 556 30.13 13.47 24.15
CA VAL A 556 31.12 13.52 25.23
C VAL A 556 31.24 12.12 25.82
N ARG A 557 32.30 11.42 25.40
CA ARG A 557 32.56 10.00 25.72
C ARG A 557 33.22 9.77 27.09
N GLN A 558 33.45 10.84 27.86
CA GLN A 558 34.08 10.78 29.18
C GLN A 558 33.10 10.42 30.31
N SER A 559 31.81 10.34 30.04
CA SER A 559 30.76 9.91 30.97
C SER A 559 30.27 8.48 30.65
N ASN A 560 29.79 7.76 31.67
CA ASN A 560 29.12 6.47 31.50
C ASN A 560 27.70 6.52 32.10
N PRO A 561 26.62 6.52 31.29
CA PRO A 561 26.62 6.41 29.82
C PRO A 561 27.15 7.68 29.11
N PRO A 562 27.53 7.58 27.81
CA PRO A 562 27.99 8.72 27.02
C PRO A 562 26.96 9.85 27.01
N ASP A 563 27.41 11.08 27.28
CA ASP A 563 26.53 12.24 27.29
C ASP A 563 26.43 12.82 25.87
N VAL A 564 25.19 12.99 25.40
CA VAL A 564 24.91 13.43 24.03
C VAL A 564 24.76 14.95 24.01
N TRP A 565 25.65 15.60 23.27
CA TRP A 565 25.69 17.04 23.14
C TRP A 565 25.31 17.46 21.71
N VAL A 566 24.89 18.71 21.58
CA VAL A 566 24.67 19.37 20.29
C VAL A 566 25.44 20.67 20.24
N SER A 567 25.98 20.98 19.08
CA SER A 567 26.66 22.24 18.80
C SER A 567 25.93 23.00 17.71
N THR A 568 25.98 24.32 17.81
CA THR A 568 25.45 25.26 16.82
C THR A 568 26.46 26.39 16.62
N LYS A 569 26.24 27.24 15.62
CA LYS A 569 27.06 28.46 15.44
C LYS A 569 27.13 29.34 16.69
N HIS A 570 26.09 29.36 17.52
CA HIS A 570 26.02 30.18 18.73
C HIS A 570 26.59 29.47 19.97
N VAL A 571 26.69 28.13 19.94
CA VAL A 571 27.24 27.31 21.03
C VAL A 571 28.27 26.33 20.44
N PRO A 572 29.45 26.80 20.02
CA PRO A 572 30.43 25.97 19.31
C PRO A 572 31.05 24.90 20.21
N ASN A 573 31.14 25.15 21.52
CA ASN A 573 31.63 24.18 22.49
C ASN A 573 30.63 23.03 22.75
N GLY A 574 29.38 23.20 22.33
CA GLY A 574 28.27 22.27 22.51
C GLY A 574 27.57 22.42 23.87
N ILE A 575 26.35 21.88 23.96
CA ILE A 575 25.55 21.78 25.17
C ILE A 575 24.97 20.36 25.28
N SER A 576 24.97 19.79 26.49
CA SER A 576 24.32 18.49 26.73
C SER A 576 22.82 18.59 26.48
N LEU A 577 22.27 17.56 25.84
CA LEU A 577 20.83 17.45 25.61
C LEU A 577 20.02 17.33 26.92
N ASN A 578 20.66 17.03 28.05
CA ASN A 578 20.01 17.03 29.35
C ASN A 578 19.71 18.45 29.88
N PHE A 579 20.51 19.45 29.48
CA PHE A 579 20.42 20.84 29.97
C PHE A 579 19.72 21.82 29.01
N ILE A 580 19.18 21.34 27.89
CA ILE A 580 18.42 22.16 26.94
C ILE A 580 17.00 22.46 27.45
N SER A 581 16.35 23.47 26.84
CA SER A 581 14.97 23.86 27.18
C SER A 581 13.96 22.75 26.91
N GLN A 582 12.84 22.78 27.64
CA GLN A 582 11.78 21.78 27.51
C GLN A 582 11.21 21.70 26.09
N GLY A 583 10.95 22.83 25.44
CA GLY A 583 10.47 22.85 24.04
C GLY A 583 11.43 22.20 23.05
N PHE A 584 12.73 22.27 23.32
CA PHE A 584 13.72 21.58 22.50
C PHE A 584 13.73 20.06 22.79
N LYS A 585 13.63 19.67 24.06
CA LYS A 585 13.46 18.25 24.44
C LYS A 585 12.23 17.65 23.75
N ASP A 586 11.16 18.41 23.58
CA ASP A 586 9.96 17.97 22.89
C ASP A 586 10.13 17.79 21.38
N ILE A 587 10.89 18.65 20.70
CA ILE A 587 11.27 18.43 19.29
C ILE A 587 12.07 17.13 19.16
N MET A 588 13.07 16.94 20.02
CA MET A 588 13.89 15.72 20.02
C MET A 588 13.07 14.48 20.36
N ARG A 589 12.14 14.59 21.31
CA ARG A 589 11.19 13.53 21.67
C ARG A 589 10.31 13.15 20.49
N LEU A 590 9.77 14.13 19.75
CA LEU A 590 8.88 13.89 18.62
C LEU A 590 9.66 13.39 17.40
N ILE A 591 10.55 14.22 16.86
CA ILE A 591 11.26 13.96 15.61
C ILE A 591 12.37 12.94 15.81
N GLY A 592 13.12 13.02 16.90
CA GLY A 592 14.19 12.06 17.18
C GLY A 592 13.64 10.66 17.41
N TYR A 593 12.59 10.50 18.22
CA TYR A 593 11.97 9.19 18.41
C TYR A 593 11.28 8.69 17.14
N PHE A 594 10.61 9.56 16.39
CA PHE A 594 9.97 9.16 15.14
C PHE A 594 11.00 8.69 14.11
N THR A 595 12.10 9.42 13.92
CA THR A 595 13.18 9.00 13.02
C THR A 595 13.92 7.76 13.50
N LEU A 596 14.07 7.57 14.83
CA LEU A 596 14.50 6.30 15.43
C LEU A 596 13.59 5.16 14.98
N ARG A 597 12.27 5.29 15.17
CA ARG A 597 11.34 4.22 14.82
C ARG A 597 11.28 3.98 13.32
N LEU A 598 11.31 5.02 12.49
CA LEU A 598 11.43 4.85 11.03
C LEU A 598 12.73 4.12 10.67
N SER A 599 13.86 4.49 11.28
CA SER A 599 15.14 3.82 11.04
C SER A 599 15.16 2.38 11.57
N GLN A 600 14.37 2.01 12.57
CA GLN A 600 14.28 0.62 13.02
C GLN A 600 13.32 -0.20 12.15
N THR A 601 12.15 0.37 11.85
CA THR A 601 11.14 -0.24 10.97
C THR A 601 11.68 -0.43 9.56
N TYR A 602 12.49 0.53 9.11
CA TYR A 602 12.97 0.64 7.74
C TYR A 602 14.50 0.75 7.69
N ALA A 603 15.21 -0.01 8.54
CA ALA A 603 16.67 0.01 8.74
C ALA A 603 17.54 -0.18 7.49
N HIS A 604 16.95 -0.53 6.37
CA HIS A 604 17.64 -0.75 5.09
C HIS A 604 17.17 0.22 3.98
N SER A 605 16.28 1.16 4.30
CA SER A 605 15.85 2.22 3.37
C SER A 605 16.79 3.41 3.43
N ILE A 606 17.38 3.77 2.29
CA ILE A 606 18.21 4.98 2.14
C ILE A 606 17.35 6.25 2.37
N LYS A 607 16.03 6.15 2.17
CA LYS A 607 15.05 7.24 2.32
C LYS A 607 13.96 6.84 3.32
N PHE A 608 14.36 6.34 4.49
CA PHE A 608 13.43 5.87 5.53
C PHE A 608 12.39 6.92 5.97
N THR A 609 12.63 8.21 5.72
CA THR A 609 11.68 9.30 6.01
C THR A 609 10.54 9.40 5.00
N GLU A 610 10.69 8.82 3.80
CA GLU A 610 9.66 8.76 2.76
C GLU A 610 8.74 7.54 2.90
N GLU A 611 8.86 6.76 3.97
CA GLU A 611 8.07 5.54 4.18
C GLU A 611 6.67 5.85 4.75
N ASN A 612 5.71 4.94 4.52
CA ASN A 612 4.35 5.13 5.02
C ASN A 612 4.31 5.00 6.56
N SER A 613 3.70 5.98 7.21
CA SER A 613 3.50 5.96 8.67
C SER A 613 2.33 6.85 9.07
N VAL A 614 1.82 6.65 10.29
CA VAL A 614 0.84 7.53 10.92
C VAL A 614 1.39 7.99 12.25
N VAL A 615 1.43 9.29 12.45
CA VAL A 615 1.90 9.92 13.68
C VAL A 615 0.76 10.71 14.30
N ILE A 616 0.35 10.29 15.49
CA ILE A 616 -0.69 10.93 16.28
C ILE A 616 -0.01 11.72 17.41
N VAL A 617 -0.27 13.02 17.55
CA VAL A 617 0.36 13.88 18.55
C VAL A 617 -0.69 14.64 19.34
N ASP A 618 -0.71 14.46 20.66
CA ASP A 618 -1.57 15.22 21.56
C ASP A 618 -0.81 16.41 22.18
N GLY A 619 -1.29 17.64 21.93
CA GLY A 619 -0.81 18.88 22.54
C GLY A 619 0.57 19.31 22.05
N ILE A 620 0.77 19.38 20.73
CA ILE A 620 2.08 19.69 20.13
C ILE A 620 2.64 21.05 20.54
N ASP A 621 1.78 22.02 20.82
CA ASP A 621 2.13 23.41 21.09
C ASP A 621 2.48 23.70 22.54
N SER A 622 2.27 22.73 23.46
CA SER A 622 2.38 22.92 24.91
C SER A 622 3.68 23.58 25.38
N TYR A 623 4.82 23.30 24.71
CA TYR A 623 6.14 23.85 25.06
C TYR A 623 6.91 24.39 23.83
N LEU A 624 6.27 24.42 22.67
CA LEU A 624 6.93 24.68 21.38
C LEU A 624 6.85 26.16 21.02
N HIS A 625 7.99 26.78 20.76
CA HIS A 625 8.06 28.19 20.37
C HIS A 625 7.29 28.44 19.06
N PRO A 626 6.48 29.52 18.93
CA PRO A 626 5.64 29.76 17.73
C PRO A 626 6.41 29.75 16.40
N LYS A 627 7.63 30.30 16.37
CA LYS A 627 8.52 30.24 15.20
C LYS A 627 8.84 28.80 14.75
N TRP A 628 9.00 27.88 15.69
CA TRP A 628 9.28 26.47 15.38
C TRP A 628 8.02 25.71 14.95
N GLN A 629 6.86 26.10 15.47
CA GLN A 629 5.57 25.54 15.04
C GLN A 629 5.35 25.73 13.53
N ALA A 630 5.61 26.94 13.00
CA ALA A 630 5.50 27.22 11.58
C ALA A 630 6.48 26.37 10.73
N ASN A 631 7.73 26.23 11.17
CA ASN A 631 8.74 25.44 10.47
C ASN A 631 8.44 23.93 10.51
N LEU A 632 7.82 23.45 11.58
CA LEU A 632 7.51 22.03 11.78
C LEU A 632 6.60 21.50 10.66
N LEU A 633 5.64 22.31 10.22
CA LEU A 633 4.70 21.95 9.17
C LEU A 633 5.38 21.82 7.80
N HIS A 634 6.28 22.75 7.48
CA HIS A 634 7.14 22.62 6.30
C HIS A 634 7.99 21.34 6.36
N VAL A 635 8.50 21.01 7.54
CA VAL A 635 9.30 19.80 7.75
C VAL A 635 8.47 18.52 7.56
N PHE A 636 7.24 18.46 8.07
CA PHE A 636 6.34 17.34 7.85
C PHE A 636 6.09 17.08 6.37
N GLN A 637 5.76 18.11 5.60
CA GLN A 637 5.49 17.97 4.16
C GLN A 637 6.75 17.61 3.36
N LYS A 638 7.89 18.24 3.67
CA LYS A 638 9.12 18.10 2.90
C LYS A 638 9.86 16.80 3.17
N PHE A 639 10.00 16.43 4.44
CA PHE A 639 10.84 15.29 4.84
C PHE A 639 10.04 14.01 5.05
N PHE A 640 8.73 14.09 5.28
CA PHE A 640 7.86 12.96 5.57
C PHE A 640 6.63 12.88 4.64
N PRO A 641 6.82 12.87 3.31
CA PRO A 641 5.73 13.06 2.33
C PRO A 641 4.64 11.97 2.37
N ASN A 642 4.98 10.76 2.84
CA ASN A 642 4.06 9.62 2.94
C ASN A 642 3.54 9.37 4.36
N THR A 643 3.81 10.29 5.29
CA THR A 643 3.36 10.21 6.68
C THR A 643 2.06 10.98 6.88
N GLN A 644 1.07 10.35 7.52
CA GLN A 644 -0.14 11.02 7.95
C GLN A 644 0.03 11.55 9.37
N PHE A 645 -0.07 12.87 9.55
CA PHE A 645 0.02 13.52 10.85
C PHE A 645 -1.36 13.90 11.36
N ILE A 646 -1.69 13.47 12.58
CA ILE A 646 -2.96 13.78 13.25
C ILE A 646 -2.63 14.43 14.60
N ILE A 647 -2.85 15.73 14.71
CA ILE A 647 -2.24 16.55 15.76
C ILE A 647 -3.31 17.35 16.49
N SER A 648 -3.22 17.45 17.82
CA SER A 648 -4.00 18.44 18.59
C SER A 648 -3.11 19.61 19.05
N CYS A 649 -3.72 20.80 19.09
CA CYS A 649 -3.14 22.06 19.54
C CYS A 649 -4.13 22.79 20.48
N HIS A 650 -3.61 23.54 21.46
CA HIS A 650 -4.41 24.38 22.36
C HIS A 650 -4.56 25.81 21.86
N THR A 651 -3.56 26.28 21.12
CA THR A 651 -3.47 27.63 20.57
C THR A 651 -3.63 27.63 19.07
N SER A 652 -4.01 28.79 18.52
CA SER A 652 -4.19 28.95 17.09
C SER A 652 -2.88 28.76 16.36
N PHE A 653 -2.79 27.66 15.61
CA PHE A 653 -1.59 27.32 14.86
C PHE A 653 -1.43 28.30 13.69
N PRO A 654 -0.24 28.86 13.45
CA PRO A 654 -0.01 29.84 12.39
C PRO A 654 -0.28 29.19 11.02
N SER A 655 -1.48 29.43 10.49
CA SER A 655 -2.02 28.78 9.28
C SER A 655 -2.01 29.67 8.03
N SER A 656 -1.57 30.92 8.18
CA SER A 656 -1.62 31.95 7.12
C SER A 656 -0.72 31.70 5.91
N SER A 657 0.10 30.64 5.92
CA SER A 657 1.04 30.28 4.84
C SER A 657 0.74 28.91 4.21
N LEU A 658 -0.45 28.36 4.41
CA LEU A 658 -0.73 26.94 4.13
C LEU A 658 -1.45 26.68 2.82
N ASP A 659 -0.98 25.63 2.15
CA ASP A 659 -1.68 24.94 1.08
C ASP A 659 -2.92 24.23 1.66
N THR A 660 -4.11 24.73 1.32
CA THR A 660 -5.39 24.23 1.82
C THR A 660 -5.75 22.84 1.31
N GLU A 661 -5.05 22.30 0.31
CA GLU A 661 -5.35 20.97 -0.23
C GLU A 661 -4.76 19.83 0.63
N SER A 662 -3.65 20.08 1.34
CA SER A 662 -2.92 19.05 2.11
C SER A 662 -3.26 19.00 3.60
N ILE A 663 -4.01 19.98 4.13
CA ILE A 663 -4.23 20.16 5.57
C ILE A 663 -5.72 20.20 5.88
N ASN A 664 -6.18 19.39 6.83
CA ASN A 664 -7.52 19.48 7.41
C ASN A 664 -7.44 20.19 8.77
N LEU A 665 -8.08 21.35 8.92
CA LEU A 665 -8.12 22.09 10.19
C LEU A 665 -9.52 22.00 10.78
N LEU A 666 -9.64 21.41 11.96
CA LEU A 666 -10.89 21.22 12.68
C LEU A 666 -10.83 21.98 14.01
N ARG A 667 -11.71 22.96 14.17
CA ARG A 667 -11.83 23.78 15.37
C ARG A 667 -12.89 23.23 16.31
N PHE A 668 -12.52 23.08 17.57
CA PHE A 668 -13.34 22.58 18.65
C PHE A 668 -13.50 23.71 19.67
N ASP A 669 -14.70 24.25 19.75
CA ASP A 669 -15.09 25.23 20.75
C ASP A 669 -15.81 24.50 21.91
N ASP A 670 -16.10 25.21 23.00
CA ASP A 670 -16.78 24.63 24.18
C ASP A 670 -18.23 24.20 23.93
N SER A 671 -18.83 24.61 22.80
CA SER A 671 -20.19 24.26 22.35
C SER A 671 -20.19 23.08 21.40
#